data_AF-A0A0N5BA56-F1
#
_entry.id   AF-A0A0N5BA56-F1
#
_cell.length_a   1.000
_cell.length_b   1.000
_cell.length_c   1.000
_cell.angle_alpha   90.00
_cell.angle_beta   90.00
_cell.angle_gamma   90.00
#
_symmetry.space_group_name_H-M   'P 1'
#
loop_
_entity.id
_entity.type
_entity.pdbx_description
1 polymer ?
#
loop_
_entity_poly.entity_id
_entity_poly.type
_entity_poly.pdbx_seq_one_letter_code
_entity_poly.pdbx_strand_id
1 'polypeptide(L)'
;MANQSVIKEHTEAIRKLEEDNAITLATVKAQFHSQLEEKDNEINNWRNKYSQQVIDIENVKKEKENLMVLAETLEQEKKEMLEKIVETKKQVLESVENDEKNKRLQCEAEFNEKLTSSLKENDSKWEKKLISLKEEYDKKINELQESTNVDLINLTDKNYLDENNQRILEELKAENNCLKNEITTLKSSSEKEISDLKKSIEFTSERHNSEIDGIIKEAEEGNKDLKKEIESVTCKYNELLKSVEEERNNLCEKIKSLEVELDNNNSTIAELRKMCDTQKSDLLTELNKLKVQFESTSTERNNLSLKIKEYEVKLKDLEEKYQIEFNENNSLNGKLEEIIIEQNILKETTKNEIGELNMLIESKKQEIINLLNEKEAIEAELTDARLIKKLKCQLEADLENMRNELKETTENLTSSELRYNEMVNKLKEENEKLKEEKDLYRKDEINNADYENSEEILNKKLVYTDEGINSLENDYEKEQLKQELIEVKKSLQDSVDEKNNFINQLDALQNEFNEITSKIKLLENDKLDLLNELQNSNNQVDELKNKNENLHDLEASLNNIKQENSDLKLQLNDLQDKLDLNSSEKNDISEKFNAKLEEKENEIKKLSDEIKSYESSKNSSDILSKEMEELKVSNENLRIEYMQKENLISELREELDVVKSDKDVLNKEIQGLLQSKQKYLDDIESSKTRVVKLAEEVDKLKDMEIGHKEHINILQEEIARKNEEYEKAVSEKDSLISEVECLKRQVKENEIALSVTEKYKLEMDKFKRDAEMKVEEMKQKVSQVESDRNSKYQTEMEKMKITLENKTDELANMKAAKMQVEDLLKEAQEKVDDYTTKLTDLEEKLQETNSLTLKLLEKEDIIHELQNQCSKLEEDYVEYKEKSAITIASLETKITEIEQSKATDVKKAMAKVDGDQKRMIKELQKEVKQLYQELNKTSNANDALNEEIKKLKQNGSSGENSITKLTASNLNNEIEGEENDNVTKKTFDIIDYEELNVLREKVLNYQSKLFDLEEKYAKETSALKEEIKRNNLTKSFENNTLANALEIKSINHSTTNKLHNQLTTAENYTFAEPTEAEYLRNILYRYMHERETLGRGIVTLAKVIGTVAKFTPEQMEAVLNKEEQRHLSWIQGTLLSGSSLTQK
;
A
#
# COMPACT_ATOMS: atom_id res chain seq x y z
N MET A 1 22.63 68.68 56.60
CA MET A 1 21.91 68.79 55.31
C MET A 1 22.30 67.67 54.35
N ALA A 2 23.57 67.55 53.90
CA ALA A 2 24.00 66.55 52.90
C ALA A 2 23.38 65.14 53.03
N ASN A 3 23.50 64.47 54.18
CA ASN A 3 22.98 63.11 54.36
C ASN A 3 21.45 62.97 54.15
N GLN A 4 20.65 64.04 54.33
CA GLN A 4 19.21 64.01 54.04
C GLN A 4 18.89 64.11 52.54
N SER A 5 19.81 64.59 51.71
CA SER A 5 19.69 64.52 50.24
C SER A 5 19.96 63.09 49.79
N VAL A 6 21.10 62.52 50.19
CA VAL A 6 21.52 61.16 49.83
C VAL A 6 20.49 60.10 50.26
N ILE A 7 19.91 60.21 51.47
CA ILE A 7 18.86 59.29 51.91
C ILE A 7 17.61 59.43 51.03
N LYS A 8 17.17 60.66 50.69
CA LYS A 8 16.03 60.86 49.79
C LYS A 8 16.29 60.33 48.38
N GLU A 9 17.47 60.58 47.83
CA GLU A 9 17.90 60.06 46.52
C GLU A 9 17.92 58.53 46.49
N HIS A 10 18.38 57.88 47.57
CA HIS A 10 18.30 56.43 47.71
C HIS A 10 16.87 55.91 47.84
N THR A 11 16.01 56.56 48.64
CA THR A 11 14.59 56.16 48.76
C THR A 11 13.86 56.35 47.43
N GLU A 12 14.13 57.42 46.69
CA GLU A 12 13.53 57.68 45.39
C GLU A 12 14.02 56.67 44.33
N ALA A 13 15.29 56.25 44.38
CA ALA A 13 15.83 55.20 43.52
C ALA A 13 15.25 53.81 43.84
N ILE A 14 15.07 53.48 45.13
CA ILE A 14 14.41 52.23 45.56
C ILE A 14 12.94 52.24 45.11
N ARG A 15 12.21 53.31 45.39
CA ARG A 15 10.81 53.50 44.97
C ARG A 15 10.66 53.35 43.45
N LYS A 16 11.61 53.89 42.69
CA LYS A 16 11.62 53.73 41.23
C LYS A 16 11.92 52.29 40.80
N LEU A 17 12.87 51.60 41.44
CA LEU A 17 13.13 50.17 41.15
C LEU A 17 11.93 49.29 41.49
N GLU A 18 11.18 49.59 42.55
CA GLU A 18 9.92 48.92 42.90
C GLU A 18 8.83 49.20 41.84
N GLU A 19 8.72 50.44 41.36
CA GLU A 19 7.78 50.88 40.32
C GLU A 19 8.12 50.25 38.94
N ASP A 20 9.39 50.29 38.53
CA ASP A 20 9.90 49.64 37.30
C ASP A 20 9.70 48.11 37.37
N ASN A 21 9.97 47.47 38.52
CA ASN A 21 9.78 46.02 38.72
C ASN A 21 8.29 45.62 38.68
N ALA A 22 7.41 46.41 39.32
CA ALA A 22 5.96 46.21 39.25
C ALA A 22 5.42 46.35 37.82
N ILE A 23 5.95 47.31 37.04
CA ILE A 23 5.63 47.44 35.61
C ILE A 23 6.09 46.20 34.84
N THR A 24 7.32 45.71 35.03
CA THR A 24 7.77 44.49 34.34
C THR A 24 6.96 43.25 34.72
N LEU A 25 6.58 43.09 36.00
CA LEU A 25 5.74 41.98 36.46
C LEU A 25 4.33 42.05 35.82
N ALA A 26 3.75 43.25 35.72
CA ALA A 26 2.48 43.47 35.04
C ALA A 26 2.58 43.20 33.52
N THR A 27 3.69 43.60 32.87
CA THR A 27 3.94 43.32 31.44
C THR A 27 4.05 41.82 31.18
N VAL A 28 4.85 41.10 31.96
CA VAL A 28 5.00 39.63 31.85
C VAL A 28 3.66 38.93 32.11
N LYS A 29 2.90 39.36 33.12
CA LYS A 29 1.56 38.81 33.38
C LYS A 29 0.58 39.07 32.22
N ALA A 30 0.62 40.24 31.60
CA ALA A 30 -0.19 40.54 30.42
C ALA A 30 0.20 39.68 29.20
N GLN A 31 1.50 39.42 29.00
CA GLN A 31 1.99 38.52 27.96
C GLN A 31 1.51 37.08 28.19
N PHE A 32 1.59 36.55 29.42
CA PHE A 32 1.05 35.23 29.75
C PHE A 32 -0.47 35.13 29.53
N HIS A 33 -1.25 36.15 29.90
CA HIS A 33 -2.68 36.16 29.61
C HIS A 33 -2.97 36.19 28.10
N SER A 34 -2.21 36.96 27.31
CA SER A 34 -2.35 36.98 25.85
C SER A 34 -2.00 35.63 25.20
N GLN A 35 -0.98 34.93 25.70
CA GLN A 35 -0.60 33.59 25.22
C GLN A 35 -1.65 32.52 25.60
N LEU A 36 -2.24 32.62 26.79
CA LEU A 36 -3.34 31.74 27.19
C LEU A 36 -4.58 31.96 26.33
N GLU A 37 -4.95 33.23 26.04
CA GLU A 37 -6.05 33.56 25.14
C GLU A 37 -5.78 33.07 23.70
N GLU A 38 -4.56 33.19 23.20
CA GLU A 38 -4.16 32.63 21.90
C GLU A 38 -4.29 31.10 21.88
N LYS A 39 -3.88 30.40 22.94
CA LYS A 39 -4.02 28.94 23.06
C LYS A 39 -5.46 28.45 23.26
N ASP A 40 -6.30 29.18 23.99
CA ASP A 40 -7.74 28.87 24.06
C ASP A 40 -8.43 29.07 22.70
N ASN A 41 -8.00 30.06 21.91
CA ASN A 41 -8.47 30.27 20.55
C ASN A 41 -7.98 29.17 19.59
N GLU A 42 -6.73 28.69 19.70
CA GLU A 42 -6.26 27.49 18.98
C GLU A 42 -7.10 26.26 19.33
N ILE A 43 -7.30 25.99 20.63
CA ILE A 43 -8.09 24.85 21.11
C ILE A 43 -9.53 24.91 20.59
N ASN A 44 -10.16 26.08 20.59
CA ASN A 44 -11.50 26.25 20.04
C ASN A 44 -11.54 26.09 18.51
N ASN A 45 -10.52 26.55 17.78
CA ASN A 45 -10.37 26.27 16.35
C ASN A 45 -10.21 24.77 16.06
N TRP A 46 -9.46 24.03 16.86
CA TRP A 46 -9.36 22.57 16.76
C TRP A 46 -10.68 21.86 17.07
N ARG A 47 -11.40 22.28 18.12
CA ARG A 47 -12.76 21.77 18.44
C ARG A 47 -13.74 22.02 17.30
N ASN A 48 -13.69 23.18 16.67
CA ASN A 48 -14.54 23.52 15.52
C ASN A 48 -14.19 22.66 14.29
N LYS A 49 -12.90 22.51 13.95
CA LYS A 49 -12.44 21.61 12.87
C LYS A 49 -12.89 20.17 13.09
N TYR A 50 -12.71 19.63 14.30
CA TYR A 50 -13.14 18.28 14.64
C TYR A 50 -14.66 18.11 14.55
N SER A 51 -15.43 19.10 15.03
CA SER A 51 -16.90 19.09 14.94
C SER A 51 -17.38 19.10 13.49
N GLN A 52 -16.71 19.86 12.60
CA GLN A 52 -17.00 19.86 11.17
C GLN A 52 -16.67 18.49 10.54
N GLN A 53 -15.50 17.91 10.84
CA GLN A 53 -15.13 16.58 10.34
C GLN A 53 -16.13 15.48 10.75
N VAL A 54 -16.67 15.52 11.96
CA VAL A 54 -17.73 14.59 12.41
C VAL A 54 -19.02 14.78 11.60
N ILE A 55 -19.40 16.02 11.30
CA ILE A 55 -20.57 16.32 10.44
C ILE A 55 -20.33 15.82 9.00
N ASP A 56 -19.13 16.03 8.46
CA ASP A 56 -18.77 15.61 7.09
C ASP A 56 -18.75 14.08 6.97
N ILE A 57 -18.22 13.36 7.97
CA ILE A 57 -18.26 11.90 8.05
C ILE A 57 -19.71 11.38 8.11
N GLU A 58 -20.57 12.00 8.91
CA GLU A 58 -22.00 11.60 9.00
C GLU A 58 -22.77 11.92 7.70
N ASN A 59 -22.34 12.92 6.94
CA ASN A 59 -22.89 13.21 5.61
C ASN A 59 -22.42 12.20 4.55
N VAL A 60 -21.12 11.91 4.47
CA VAL A 60 -20.55 10.89 3.57
C VAL A 60 -21.14 9.50 3.86
N LYS A 61 -21.41 9.19 5.13
CA LYS A 61 -22.10 7.96 5.55
C LYS A 61 -23.53 7.88 5.00
N LYS A 62 -24.32 8.96 5.09
CA LYS A 62 -25.68 9.03 4.50
C LYS A 62 -25.63 8.95 2.97
N GLU A 63 -24.66 9.59 2.33
CA GLU A 63 -24.49 9.54 0.87
C GLU A 63 -24.13 8.12 0.41
N LYS A 64 -23.24 7.43 1.12
CA LYS A 64 -22.95 6.00 0.91
C LYS A 64 -24.20 5.13 1.09
N GLU A 65 -25.02 5.38 2.10
CA GLU A 65 -26.23 4.59 2.37
C GLU A 65 -27.31 4.83 1.28
N ASN A 66 -27.47 6.09 0.82
CA ASN A 66 -28.30 6.41 -0.36
C ASN A 66 -27.80 5.73 -1.65
N LEU A 67 -26.48 5.72 -1.88
CA LEU A 67 -25.87 5.04 -3.03
C LEU A 67 -26.03 3.51 -2.96
N MET A 68 -26.01 2.93 -1.74
CA MET A 68 -26.28 1.50 -1.53
C MET A 68 -27.73 1.15 -1.90
N VAL A 69 -28.71 1.93 -1.41
CA VAL A 69 -30.13 1.75 -1.77
C VAL A 69 -30.36 1.93 -3.28
N LEU A 70 -29.68 2.90 -3.92
CA LEU A 70 -29.74 3.08 -5.37
C LEU A 70 -29.15 1.87 -6.12
N ALA A 71 -28.04 1.31 -5.66
CA ALA A 71 -27.44 0.12 -6.25
C ALA A 71 -28.33 -1.13 -6.10
N GLU A 72 -28.93 -1.34 -4.92
CA GLU A 72 -29.92 -2.41 -4.70
C GLU A 72 -31.15 -2.25 -5.61
N THR A 73 -31.63 -1.02 -5.78
CA THR A 73 -32.76 -0.71 -6.68
C THR A 73 -32.40 -1.03 -8.14
N LEU A 74 -31.23 -0.59 -8.62
CA LEU A 74 -30.77 -0.86 -9.99
C LEU A 74 -30.51 -2.35 -10.25
N GLU A 75 -30.00 -3.09 -9.27
CA GLU A 75 -29.78 -4.54 -9.39
C GLU A 75 -31.12 -5.31 -9.44
N GLN A 76 -32.15 -4.84 -8.71
CA GLN A 76 -33.52 -5.36 -8.80
C GLN A 76 -34.20 -4.98 -10.14
N GLU A 77 -34.07 -3.75 -10.64
CA GLU A 77 -34.58 -3.35 -11.97
C GLU A 77 -33.94 -4.17 -13.10
N LYS A 78 -32.61 -4.37 -13.02
CA LYS A 78 -31.83 -5.23 -13.92
C LYS A 78 -32.32 -6.68 -13.88
N LYS A 79 -32.60 -7.22 -12.69
CA LYS A 79 -33.17 -8.57 -12.51
C LYS A 79 -34.56 -8.68 -13.16
N GLU A 80 -35.45 -7.72 -12.92
CA GLU A 80 -36.77 -7.70 -13.56
C GLU A 80 -36.70 -7.52 -15.08
N MET A 81 -35.74 -6.75 -15.58
CA MET A 81 -35.50 -6.59 -17.01
C MET A 81 -35.01 -7.91 -17.63
N LEU A 82 -34.09 -8.63 -16.96
CA LEU A 82 -33.65 -9.96 -17.39
C LEU A 82 -34.79 -10.97 -17.38
N GLU A 83 -35.63 -10.97 -16.34
CA GLU A 83 -36.80 -11.85 -16.24
C GLU A 83 -37.82 -11.58 -17.37
N LYS A 84 -38.11 -10.29 -17.64
CA LYS A 84 -38.93 -9.86 -18.79
C LYS A 84 -38.30 -10.28 -20.13
N ILE A 85 -36.99 -10.11 -20.32
CA ILE A 85 -36.29 -10.52 -21.56
C ILE A 85 -36.33 -12.05 -21.74
N VAL A 86 -36.17 -12.84 -20.68
CA VAL A 86 -36.26 -14.31 -20.73
C VAL A 86 -37.68 -14.75 -21.09
N GLU A 87 -38.71 -14.19 -20.45
CA GLU A 87 -40.11 -14.53 -20.77
C GLU A 87 -40.51 -14.08 -22.19
N THR A 88 -40.07 -12.89 -22.64
CA THR A 88 -40.29 -12.47 -24.04
C THR A 88 -39.57 -13.37 -25.03
N LYS A 89 -38.31 -13.78 -24.76
CA LYS A 89 -37.60 -14.75 -25.60
C LYS A 89 -38.32 -16.10 -25.64
N LYS A 90 -38.84 -16.59 -24.51
CA LYS A 90 -39.63 -17.82 -24.43
C LYS A 90 -40.91 -17.74 -25.26
N GLN A 91 -41.69 -16.66 -25.12
CA GLN A 91 -42.92 -16.46 -25.90
C GLN A 91 -42.65 -16.33 -27.41
N VAL A 92 -41.56 -15.68 -27.81
CA VAL A 92 -41.11 -15.65 -29.21
C VAL A 92 -40.72 -17.04 -29.69
N LEU A 93 -40.02 -17.84 -28.87
CA LEU A 93 -39.66 -19.21 -29.23
C LEU A 93 -40.89 -20.11 -29.41
N GLU A 94 -41.84 -20.06 -28.47
CA GLU A 94 -43.12 -20.79 -28.54
C GLU A 94 -43.94 -20.36 -29.77
N SER A 95 -43.94 -19.07 -30.12
CA SER A 95 -44.59 -18.57 -31.34
C SER A 95 -43.91 -19.07 -32.61
N VAL A 96 -42.58 -19.08 -32.66
CA VAL A 96 -41.81 -19.55 -33.83
C VAL A 96 -41.95 -21.07 -34.00
N GLU A 97 -41.88 -21.85 -32.93
CA GLU A 97 -42.12 -23.31 -32.98
C GLU A 97 -43.53 -23.63 -33.48
N ASN A 98 -44.54 -22.89 -32.99
CA ASN A 98 -45.93 -23.06 -33.43
C ASN A 98 -46.13 -22.65 -34.90
N ASP A 99 -45.55 -21.54 -35.35
CA ASP A 99 -45.63 -21.12 -36.75
C ASP A 99 -44.86 -22.04 -37.70
N GLU A 100 -43.70 -22.57 -37.29
CA GLU A 100 -42.96 -23.57 -38.07
C GLU A 100 -43.76 -24.86 -38.17
N LYS A 101 -44.36 -25.32 -37.06
CA LYS A 101 -45.24 -26.50 -37.02
C LYS A 101 -46.49 -26.32 -37.89
N ASN A 102 -47.09 -25.14 -37.89
CA ASN A 102 -48.22 -24.80 -38.77
C ASN A 102 -47.80 -24.79 -40.25
N LYS A 103 -46.63 -24.23 -40.58
CA LYS A 103 -46.06 -24.28 -41.93
C LYS A 103 -45.77 -25.72 -42.38
N ARG A 104 -45.16 -26.55 -41.53
CA ARG A 104 -44.93 -27.98 -41.81
C ARG A 104 -46.24 -28.71 -42.11
N LEU A 105 -47.27 -28.52 -41.28
CA LEU A 105 -48.61 -29.09 -41.50
C LEU A 105 -49.28 -28.56 -42.78
N GLN A 106 -49.11 -27.28 -43.11
CA GLN A 106 -49.64 -26.70 -44.34
C GLN A 106 -48.92 -27.26 -45.58
N CYS A 107 -47.60 -27.32 -45.59
CA CYS A 107 -46.84 -27.93 -46.69
C CYS A 107 -47.15 -29.43 -46.85
N GLU A 108 -47.39 -30.15 -45.76
CA GLU A 108 -47.86 -31.54 -45.79
C GLU A 108 -49.27 -31.64 -46.40
N ALA A 109 -50.19 -30.73 -46.03
CA ALA A 109 -51.53 -30.67 -46.62
C ALA A 109 -51.49 -30.32 -48.13
N GLU A 110 -50.73 -29.30 -48.52
CA GLU A 110 -50.55 -28.89 -49.91
C GLU A 110 -49.87 -29.98 -50.76
N PHE A 111 -48.87 -30.69 -50.22
CA PHE A 111 -48.27 -31.84 -50.88
C PHE A 111 -49.28 -32.97 -51.08
N ASN A 112 -50.07 -33.30 -50.06
CA ASN A 112 -51.11 -34.34 -50.15
C ASN A 112 -52.25 -33.96 -51.10
N GLU A 113 -52.66 -32.68 -51.17
CA GLU A 113 -53.65 -32.20 -52.13
C GLU A 113 -53.09 -32.25 -53.56
N LYS A 114 -51.83 -31.86 -53.77
CA LYS A 114 -51.15 -31.90 -55.07
C LYS A 114 -50.96 -33.35 -55.56
N LEU A 115 -50.60 -34.27 -54.66
CA LEU A 115 -50.53 -35.71 -54.92
C LEU A 115 -51.91 -36.29 -55.28
N THR A 116 -52.94 -35.97 -54.50
CA THR A 116 -54.33 -36.39 -54.74
C THR A 116 -54.87 -35.86 -56.08
N SER A 117 -54.50 -34.63 -56.44
CA SER A 117 -54.89 -34.00 -57.70
C SER A 117 -54.18 -34.64 -58.89
N SER A 118 -52.87 -34.92 -58.77
CA SER A 118 -52.09 -35.61 -59.80
C SER A 118 -52.58 -37.05 -60.04
N LEU A 119 -52.95 -37.77 -58.97
CA LEU A 119 -53.59 -39.09 -59.07
C LEU A 119 -54.91 -39.00 -59.85
N LYS A 120 -55.83 -38.12 -59.45
CA LYS A 120 -57.12 -37.92 -60.16
C LYS A 120 -56.94 -37.52 -61.63
N GLU A 121 -55.93 -36.70 -61.94
CA GLU A 121 -55.64 -36.31 -63.32
C GLU A 121 -55.13 -37.49 -64.14
N ASN A 122 -54.25 -38.33 -63.57
CA ASN A 122 -53.78 -39.56 -64.21
C ASN A 122 -54.89 -40.59 -64.37
N ASP A 123 -55.75 -40.79 -63.37
CA ASP A 123 -56.93 -41.66 -63.46
C ASP A 123 -57.85 -41.19 -64.60
N SER A 124 -58.11 -39.88 -64.72
CA SER A 124 -58.90 -39.32 -65.81
C SER A 124 -58.22 -39.48 -67.19
N LYS A 125 -56.88 -39.41 -67.25
CA LYS A 125 -56.11 -39.70 -68.49
C LYS A 125 -56.22 -41.17 -68.87
N TRP A 126 -56.12 -42.09 -67.92
CA TRP A 126 -56.28 -43.53 -68.15
C TRP A 126 -57.71 -43.89 -68.56
N GLU A 127 -58.74 -43.32 -67.92
CA GLU A 127 -60.14 -43.54 -68.27
C GLU A 127 -60.45 -43.04 -69.70
N LYS A 128 -60.00 -41.84 -70.07
CA LYS A 128 -60.09 -41.34 -71.45
C LYS A 128 -59.38 -42.25 -72.45
N LYS A 129 -58.16 -42.71 -72.13
CA LYS A 129 -57.37 -43.62 -72.98
C LYS A 129 -58.06 -44.99 -73.15
N LEU A 130 -58.72 -45.48 -72.11
CA LEU A 130 -59.52 -46.71 -72.14
C LEU A 130 -60.77 -46.55 -73.04
N ILE A 131 -61.44 -45.39 -72.97
CA ILE A 131 -62.58 -45.07 -73.83
C ILE A 131 -62.15 -45.02 -75.31
N SER A 132 -61.09 -44.27 -75.64
CA SER A 132 -60.62 -44.16 -77.03
C SER A 132 -60.13 -45.50 -77.61
N LEU A 133 -59.48 -46.35 -76.80
CA LEU A 133 -59.13 -47.72 -77.20
C LEU A 133 -60.38 -48.55 -77.51
N LYS A 134 -61.44 -48.43 -76.69
CA LYS A 134 -62.70 -49.12 -76.92
C LYS A 134 -63.38 -48.64 -78.21
N GLU A 135 -63.42 -47.33 -78.46
CA GLU A 135 -63.94 -46.75 -79.70
C GLU A 135 -63.15 -47.21 -80.95
N GLU A 136 -61.83 -47.42 -80.84
CA GLU A 136 -61.02 -48.00 -81.92
C GLU A 136 -61.39 -49.47 -82.19
N TYR A 137 -61.57 -50.29 -81.15
CA TYR A 137 -61.99 -51.69 -81.30
C TYR A 137 -63.42 -51.79 -81.87
N ASP A 138 -64.36 -50.97 -81.40
CA ASP A 138 -65.74 -50.96 -81.90
C ASP A 138 -65.78 -50.52 -83.39
N LYS A 139 -64.92 -49.60 -83.84
CA LYS A 139 -64.72 -49.30 -85.27
C LYS A 139 -64.20 -50.51 -86.06
N LYS A 140 -63.12 -51.15 -85.61
CA LYS A 140 -62.53 -52.33 -86.28
C LYS A 140 -63.51 -53.49 -86.41
N ILE A 141 -64.42 -53.65 -85.44
CA ILE A 141 -65.49 -54.66 -85.51
C ILE A 141 -66.50 -54.32 -86.62
N ASN A 142 -66.88 -53.05 -86.78
CA ASN A 142 -67.78 -52.63 -87.87
C ASN A 142 -67.11 -52.77 -89.25
N GLU A 143 -65.84 -52.37 -89.40
CA GLU A 143 -65.06 -52.51 -90.65
C GLU A 143 -64.94 -53.98 -91.11
N LEU A 144 -64.87 -54.93 -90.16
CA LEU A 144 -64.88 -56.38 -90.44
C LEU A 144 -66.29 -56.92 -90.76
N GLN A 145 -67.36 -56.22 -90.39
CA GLN A 145 -68.74 -56.62 -90.71
C GLN A 145 -69.21 -56.09 -92.06
N GLU A 146 -68.76 -54.91 -92.49
CA GLU A 146 -69.14 -54.33 -93.80
C GLU A 146 -68.36 -54.95 -95.00
N SER A 147 -67.20 -55.57 -94.76
CA SER A 147 -66.30 -56.07 -95.81
C SER A 147 -66.58 -57.49 -96.33
N THR A 148 -67.66 -58.15 -95.90
CA THR A 148 -67.93 -59.57 -96.19
C THR A 148 -69.21 -59.81 -97.00
N ASN A 149 -69.36 -59.20 -98.19
CA ASN A 149 -70.40 -59.55 -99.17
C ASN A 149 -70.11 -59.01 -100.59
N VAL A 150 -70.47 -59.78 -101.64
CA VAL A 150 -70.53 -59.41 -103.08
C VAL A 150 -69.17 -59.09 -103.74
N ASP A 151 -68.74 -59.66 -104.87
CA ASP A 151 -69.20 -60.83 -105.65
C ASP A 151 -68.04 -61.36 -106.54
N LEU A 152 -68.14 -62.58 -107.08
CA LEU A 152 -67.17 -63.13 -108.05
C LEU A 152 -67.88 -63.92 -109.18
N ILE A 153 -67.71 -63.50 -110.45
CA ILE A 153 -68.42 -64.05 -111.63
C ILE A 153 -67.43 -64.35 -112.79
N ASN A 154 -67.79 -65.29 -113.67
CA ASN A 154 -66.91 -66.11 -114.51
C ASN A 154 -67.02 -65.90 -116.05
N LEU A 155 -65.88 -66.08 -116.76
CA LEU A 155 -65.70 -66.54 -118.17
C LEU A 155 -66.36 -65.66 -119.30
N THR A 156 -66.10 -65.78 -120.62
CA THR A 156 -65.65 -66.91 -121.50
C THR A 156 -64.98 -66.41 -122.82
N ASP A 157 -64.41 -67.31 -123.64
CA ASP A 157 -63.62 -67.09 -124.88
C ASP A 157 -64.38 -66.67 -126.17
N LYS A 158 -63.64 -66.14 -127.18
CA LYS A 158 -63.49 -66.78 -128.53
C LYS A 158 -62.55 -66.07 -129.54
N ASN A 159 -62.02 -66.85 -130.50
CA ASN A 159 -61.24 -66.45 -131.69
C ASN A 159 -62.12 -66.42 -132.97
N TYR A 160 -61.72 -65.66 -134.02
CA TYR A 160 -61.24 -66.19 -135.33
C TYR A 160 -60.77 -65.09 -136.33
N LEU A 161 -60.23 -65.53 -137.47
CA LEU A 161 -59.59 -64.85 -138.64
C LEU A 161 -60.39 -63.68 -139.31
N ASP A 162 -59.87 -62.87 -140.26
CA ASP A 162 -58.79 -63.14 -141.26
C ASP A 162 -58.03 -61.91 -141.87
N GLU A 163 -56.95 -62.24 -142.61
CA GLU A 163 -56.13 -61.53 -143.64
C GLU A 163 -55.86 -60.00 -143.60
N ASN A 164 -56.77 -59.11 -143.20
CA ASN A 164 -56.51 -57.65 -143.24
C ASN A 164 -55.40 -57.20 -142.25
N ASN A 165 -55.10 -58.04 -141.27
CA ASN A 165 -54.16 -57.76 -140.18
C ASN A 165 -52.71 -57.56 -140.65
N GLN A 166 -52.31 -58.09 -141.82
CA GLN A 166 -50.90 -58.07 -142.23
C GLN A 166 -50.36 -56.65 -142.51
N ARG A 167 -51.22 -55.75 -143.01
CA ARG A 167 -50.85 -54.34 -143.28
C ARG A 167 -50.81 -53.52 -141.99
N ILE A 168 -51.80 -53.72 -141.13
CA ILE A 168 -51.87 -53.13 -139.78
C ILE A 168 -50.66 -53.60 -138.95
N LEU A 169 -50.18 -54.83 -139.13
CA LEU A 169 -48.95 -55.36 -138.50
C LEU A 169 -47.67 -54.64 -138.91
N GLU A 170 -47.61 -54.01 -140.09
CA GLU A 170 -46.45 -53.23 -140.53
C GLU A 170 -46.51 -51.79 -140.01
N GLU A 171 -47.70 -51.17 -140.01
CA GLU A 171 -47.93 -49.85 -139.40
C GLU A 171 -47.74 -49.92 -137.87
N LEU A 172 -48.32 -50.90 -137.18
CA LEU A 172 -48.09 -51.15 -135.75
C LEU A 172 -46.64 -51.55 -135.42
N LYS A 173 -45.86 -52.05 -136.39
CA LYS A 173 -44.41 -52.28 -136.22
C LYS A 173 -43.61 -50.99 -136.28
N ALA A 174 -43.96 -50.09 -137.20
CA ALA A 174 -43.35 -48.77 -137.27
C ALA A 174 -43.69 -47.96 -136.01
N GLU A 175 -44.95 -47.98 -135.58
CA GLU A 175 -45.42 -47.34 -134.36
C GLU A 175 -44.78 -47.96 -133.10
N ASN A 176 -44.71 -49.30 -132.99
CA ASN A 176 -43.95 -49.96 -131.91
C ASN A 176 -42.49 -49.53 -131.88
N ASN A 177 -41.82 -49.40 -133.03
CA ASN A 177 -40.42 -48.97 -133.06
C ASN A 177 -40.27 -47.50 -132.66
N CYS A 178 -41.19 -46.61 -133.04
CA CYS A 178 -41.21 -45.22 -132.56
C CYS A 178 -41.45 -45.15 -131.05
N LEU A 179 -42.52 -45.78 -130.55
CA LEU A 179 -42.85 -45.81 -129.12
C LEU A 179 -41.73 -46.49 -128.29
N LYS A 180 -41.10 -47.54 -128.81
CA LYS A 180 -39.97 -48.21 -128.15
C LYS A 180 -38.73 -47.32 -128.11
N ASN A 181 -38.44 -46.57 -129.17
CA ASN A 181 -37.36 -45.58 -129.16
C ASN A 181 -37.66 -44.47 -128.14
N GLU A 182 -38.88 -43.93 -128.12
CA GLU A 182 -39.34 -42.90 -127.17
C GLU A 182 -39.29 -43.38 -125.71
N ILE A 183 -39.72 -44.62 -125.46
CA ILE A 183 -39.56 -45.29 -124.15
C ILE A 183 -38.08 -45.43 -123.79
N THR A 184 -37.19 -45.75 -124.72
CA THR A 184 -35.75 -45.81 -124.41
C THR A 184 -35.12 -44.44 -124.15
N THR A 185 -35.54 -43.37 -124.84
CA THR A 185 -35.08 -42.01 -124.51
C THR A 185 -35.62 -41.56 -123.15
N LEU A 186 -36.91 -41.76 -122.87
CA LEU A 186 -37.51 -41.47 -121.55
C LEU A 186 -36.83 -42.26 -120.44
N LYS A 187 -36.55 -43.55 -120.63
CA LYS A 187 -35.83 -44.39 -119.67
C LYS A 187 -34.39 -43.91 -119.46
N SER A 188 -33.67 -43.54 -120.52
CA SER A 188 -32.31 -42.98 -120.39
C SER A 188 -32.29 -41.62 -119.69
N SER A 189 -33.37 -40.82 -119.84
CA SER A 189 -33.54 -39.55 -119.15
C SER A 189 -33.82 -39.76 -117.66
N SER A 190 -34.73 -40.67 -117.30
CA SER A 190 -35.04 -40.96 -115.90
C SER A 190 -33.91 -41.71 -115.19
N GLU A 191 -33.17 -42.60 -115.86
CA GLU A 191 -31.95 -43.21 -115.32
C GLU A 191 -30.87 -42.16 -115.03
N LYS A 192 -30.73 -41.14 -115.89
CA LYS A 192 -29.83 -40.01 -115.64
C LYS A 192 -30.30 -39.15 -114.47
N GLU A 193 -31.57 -38.80 -114.42
CA GLU A 193 -32.17 -38.01 -113.35
C GLU A 193 -32.05 -38.72 -111.99
N ILE A 194 -32.31 -40.02 -111.94
CA ILE A 194 -32.08 -40.87 -110.75
C ILE A 194 -30.58 -40.93 -110.38
N SER A 195 -29.68 -41.02 -111.36
CA SER A 195 -28.22 -40.94 -111.13
C SER A 195 -27.82 -39.62 -110.47
N ASP A 196 -28.32 -38.51 -110.99
CA ASP A 196 -27.89 -37.17 -110.55
C ASP A 196 -28.58 -36.77 -109.23
N LEU A 197 -29.81 -37.23 -108.98
CA LEU A 197 -30.44 -37.21 -107.66
C LEU A 197 -29.68 -38.07 -106.65
N LYS A 198 -29.24 -39.29 -107.03
CA LYS A 198 -28.46 -40.15 -106.13
C LYS A 198 -27.15 -39.46 -105.69
N LYS A 199 -26.40 -38.86 -106.62
CA LYS A 199 -25.18 -38.09 -106.29
C LYS A 199 -25.47 -36.90 -105.36
N SER A 200 -26.61 -36.24 -105.53
CA SER A 200 -27.03 -35.13 -104.66
C SER A 200 -27.33 -35.61 -103.23
N ILE A 201 -28.00 -36.76 -103.09
CA ILE A 201 -28.26 -37.40 -101.79
C ILE A 201 -26.95 -37.90 -101.15
N GLU A 202 -26.06 -38.49 -101.94
CA GLU A 202 -24.74 -38.96 -101.51
C GLU A 202 -23.87 -37.81 -100.99
N PHE A 203 -23.78 -36.70 -101.74
CA PHE A 203 -23.05 -35.49 -101.33
C PHE A 203 -23.66 -34.79 -100.10
N THR A 204 -24.98 -34.75 -99.97
CA THR A 204 -25.63 -34.17 -98.78
C THR A 204 -25.48 -35.07 -97.56
N SER A 205 -25.49 -36.40 -97.71
CA SER A 205 -25.16 -37.33 -96.63
C SER A 205 -23.70 -37.23 -96.21
N GLU A 206 -22.76 -37.14 -97.14
CA GLU A 206 -21.32 -36.99 -96.86
C GLU A 206 -21.03 -35.66 -96.15
N ARG A 207 -21.72 -34.58 -96.53
CA ARG A 207 -21.72 -33.31 -95.79
C ARG A 207 -22.27 -33.47 -94.37
N HIS A 208 -23.46 -34.05 -94.20
CA HIS A 208 -24.07 -34.21 -92.87
C HIS A 208 -23.20 -35.08 -91.95
N ASN A 209 -22.58 -36.14 -92.47
CA ASN A 209 -21.62 -36.94 -91.71
C ASN A 209 -20.42 -36.10 -91.26
N SER A 210 -19.84 -35.28 -92.16
CA SER A 210 -18.75 -34.36 -91.83
C SER A 210 -19.14 -33.31 -90.78
N GLU A 211 -20.40 -32.88 -90.79
CA GLU A 211 -20.98 -31.90 -89.84
C GLU A 211 -21.22 -32.56 -88.47
N ILE A 212 -21.69 -33.82 -88.45
CA ILE A 212 -21.84 -34.65 -87.25
C ILE A 212 -20.47 -34.97 -86.63
N ASP A 213 -19.47 -35.37 -87.41
CA ASP A 213 -18.10 -35.63 -86.94
C ASP A 213 -17.48 -34.36 -86.31
N GLY A 214 -17.77 -33.19 -86.87
CA GLY A 214 -17.40 -31.89 -86.29
C GLY A 214 -18.04 -31.66 -84.92
N ILE A 215 -19.36 -31.85 -84.81
CA ILE A 215 -20.11 -31.69 -83.56
C ILE A 215 -19.64 -32.69 -82.48
N ILE A 216 -19.39 -33.96 -82.87
CA ILE A 216 -18.83 -34.98 -81.97
C ILE A 216 -17.46 -34.52 -81.45
N LYS A 217 -16.58 -34.02 -82.32
CA LYS A 217 -15.26 -33.56 -81.93
C LYS A 217 -15.29 -32.33 -81.01
N GLU A 218 -16.18 -31.36 -81.25
CA GLU A 218 -16.37 -30.23 -80.33
C GLU A 218 -16.92 -30.69 -78.97
N ALA A 219 -17.84 -31.67 -78.94
CA ALA A 219 -18.34 -32.27 -77.72
C ALA A 219 -17.27 -33.08 -76.97
N GLU A 220 -16.36 -33.78 -77.67
CA GLU A 220 -15.21 -34.46 -77.06
C GLU A 220 -14.20 -33.47 -76.46
N GLU A 221 -13.87 -32.39 -77.17
CA GLU A 221 -12.97 -31.35 -76.68
C GLU A 221 -13.58 -30.59 -75.49
N GLY A 222 -14.89 -30.28 -75.52
CA GLY A 222 -15.63 -29.73 -74.39
C GLY A 222 -15.67 -30.65 -73.16
N ASN A 223 -15.99 -31.93 -73.34
CA ASN A 223 -15.94 -32.92 -72.24
C ASN A 223 -14.54 -33.09 -71.65
N LYS A 224 -13.50 -33.02 -72.50
CA LYS A 224 -12.10 -33.11 -72.08
C LYS A 224 -11.68 -31.91 -71.23
N ASP A 225 -12.16 -30.72 -71.53
CA ASP A 225 -11.86 -29.51 -70.76
C ASP A 225 -12.68 -29.43 -69.46
N LEU A 226 -13.97 -29.79 -69.49
CA LEU A 226 -14.77 -30.00 -68.28
C LEU A 226 -14.14 -31.03 -67.34
N LYS A 227 -13.58 -32.12 -67.88
CA LYS A 227 -12.88 -33.12 -67.07
C LYS A 227 -11.62 -32.57 -66.39
N LYS A 228 -10.80 -31.76 -67.09
CA LYS A 228 -9.66 -31.05 -66.46
C LYS A 228 -10.12 -30.10 -65.37
N GLU A 229 -11.24 -29.41 -65.56
CA GLU A 229 -11.78 -28.49 -64.56
C GLU A 229 -12.27 -29.24 -63.32
N ILE A 230 -12.98 -30.36 -63.49
CA ILE A 230 -13.37 -31.26 -62.40
C ILE A 230 -12.14 -31.80 -61.66
N GLU A 231 -11.10 -32.26 -62.38
CA GLU A 231 -9.85 -32.73 -61.76
C GLU A 231 -9.12 -31.59 -61.00
N SER A 232 -9.10 -30.37 -61.54
CA SER A 232 -8.54 -29.16 -60.91
C SER A 232 -9.28 -28.74 -59.65
N VAL A 233 -10.62 -28.74 -59.68
CA VAL A 233 -11.48 -28.46 -58.53
C VAL A 233 -11.33 -29.56 -57.47
N THR A 234 -11.24 -30.83 -57.88
CA THR A 234 -11.03 -31.97 -56.97
C THR A 234 -9.67 -31.87 -56.25
N CYS A 235 -8.61 -31.46 -56.94
CA CYS A 235 -7.31 -31.22 -56.30
C CYS A 235 -7.39 -30.10 -55.25
N LYS A 236 -7.96 -28.94 -55.60
CA LYS A 236 -8.13 -27.80 -54.68
C LYS A 236 -9.00 -28.15 -53.47
N TYR A 237 -10.04 -28.95 -53.67
CA TYR A 237 -10.89 -29.46 -52.59
C TYR A 237 -10.09 -30.34 -51.62
N ASN A 238 -9.29 -31.27 -52.14
CA ASN A 238 -8.45 -32.15 -51.31
C ASN A 238 -7.31 -31.39 -50.59
N GLU A 239 -6.75 -30.35 -51.20
CA GLU A 239 -5.79 -29.44 -50.56
C GLU A 239 -6.44 -28.64 -49.42
N LEU A 240 -7.62 -28.06 -49.66
CA LEU A 240 -8.38 -27.34 -48.66
C LEU A 240 -8.81 -28.26 -47.49
N LEU A 241 -9.24 -29.49 -47.79
CA LEU A 241 -9.62 -30.48 -46.79
C LEU A 241 -8.46 -30.80 -45.85
N LYS A 242 -7.25 -31.01 -46.40
CA LYS A 242 -6.03 -31.20 -45.59
C LYS A 242 -5.70 -29.99 -44.72
N SER A 243 -5.77 -28.77 -45.28
CA SER A 243 -5.51 -27.54 -44.52
C SER A 243 -6.48 -27.37 -43.34
N VAL A 244 -7.78 -27.66 -43.55
CA VAL A 244 -8.80 -27.62 -42.50
C VAL A 244 -8.59 -28.74 -41.47
N GLU A 245 -8.08 -29.91 -41.89
CA GLU A 245 -7.78 -31.01 -40.99
C GLU A 245 -6.51 -30.77 -40.13
N GLU A 246 -5.48 -30.12 -40.68
CA GLU A 246 -4.33 -29.62 -39.90
C GLU A 246 -4.75 -28.52 -38.92
N GLU A 247 -5.56 -27.53 -39.34
CA GLU A 247 -6.11 -26.52 -38.42
C GLU A 247 -6.97 -27.15 -37.31
N ARG A 248 -7.82 -28.14 -37.65
CA ARG A 248 -8.62 -28.91 -36.69
C ARG A 248 -7.73 -29.61 -35.66
N ASN A 249 -6.66 -30.29 -36.10
CA ASN A 249 -5.75 -31.00 -35.20
C ASN A 249 -4.97 -30.02 -34.29
N ASN A 250 -4.44 -28.92 -34.85
CA ASN A 250 -3.76 -27.86 -34.10
C ASN A 250 -4.69 -27.22 -33.03
N LEU A 251 -5.97 -27.01 -33.36
CA LEU A 251 -6.96 -26.52 -32.40
C LEU A 251 -7.29 -27.57 -31.32
N CYS A 252 -7.39 -28.86 -31.66
CA CYS A 252 -7.58 -29.93 -30.68
C CYS A 252 -6.38 -30.05 -29.70
N GLU A 253 -5.14 -29.93 -30.17
CA GLU A 253 -3.96 -29.92 -29.29
C GLU A 253 -3.92 -28.68 -28.40
N LYS A 254 -4.31 -27.51 -28.92
CA LYS A 254 -4.43 -26.28 -28.13
C LYS A 254 -5.55 -26.37 -27.08
N ILE A 255 -6.67 -27.00 -27.39
CA ILE A 255 -7.76 -27.27 -26.42
C ILE A 255 -7.24 -28.18 -25.30
N LYS A 256 -6.62 -29.32 -25.62
CA LYS A 256 -6.00 -30.22 -24.62
C LYS A 256 -4.98 -29.51 -23.73
N SER A 257 -4.18 -28.62 -24.31
CA SER A 257 -3.19 -27.82 -23.56
C SER A 257 -3.88 -26.89 -22.55
N LEU A 258 -4.98 -26.24 -22.96
CA LEU A 258 -5.79 -25.37 -22.10
C LEU A 258 -6.60 -26.16 -21.05
N GLU A 259 -7.01 -27.39 -21.35
CA GLU A 259 -7.66 -28.30 -20.37
C GLU A 259 -6.67 -28.70 -19.26
N VAL A 260 -5.44 -29.07 -19.62
CA VAL A 260 -4.37 -29.35 -18.64
C VAL A 260 -3.98 -28.09 -17.85
N GLU A 261 -3.94 -26.92 -18.49
CA GLU A 261 -3.71 -25.64 -17.80
C GLU A 261 -4.85 -25.30 -16.83
N LEU A 262 -6.11 -25.57 -17.21
CA LEU A 262 -7.29 -25.39 -16.36
C LEU A 262 -7.23 -26.30 -15.13
N ASP A 263 -6.88 -27.57 -15.28
CA ASP A 263 -6.76 -28.52 -14.16
C ASP A 263 -5.61 -28.18 -13.21
N ASN A 264 -4.45 -27.75 -13.74
CA ASN A 264 -3.36 -27.24 -12.91
C ASN A 264 -3.76 -25.98 -12.13
N ASN A 265 -4.48 -25.06 -12.76
CA ASN A 265 -5.03 -23.87 -12.10
C ASN A 265 -6.09 -24.25 -11.04
N ASN A 266 -6.97 -25.21 -11.32
CA ASN A 266 -7.96 -25.71 -10.37
C ASN A 266 -7.30 -26.35 -9.14
N SER A 267 -6.23 -27.14 -9.32
CA SER A 267 -5.44 -27.70 -8.23
C SER A 267 -4.80 -26.61 -7.38
N THR A 268 -4.16 -25.63 -8.03
CA THR A 268 -3.55 -24.47 -7.36
C THR A 268 -4.58 -23.65 -6.57
N ILE A 269 -5.79 -23.45 -7.12
CA ILE A 269 -6.91 -22.79 -6.43
C ILE A 269 -7.41 -23.62 -5.24
N ALA A 270 -7.39 -24.95 -5.31
CA ALA A 270 -7.76 -25.82 -4.19
C ALA A 270 -6.74 -25.75 -3.05
N GLU A 271 -5.43 -25.72 -3.36
CA GLU A 271 -4.38 -25.54 -2.36
C GLU A 271 -4.43 -24.14 -1.72
N LEU A 272 -4.60 -23.07 -2.52
CA LEU A 272 -4.75 -21.70 -2.01
C LEU A 272 -6.00 -21.54 -1.12
N ARG A 273 -7.12 -22.20 -1.46
CA ARG A 273 -8.31 -22.26 -0.59
C ARG A 273 -7.99 -22.96 0.72
N LYS A 274 -7.35 -24.13 0.68
CA LYS A 274 -6.96 -24.89 1.88
C LYS A 274 -6.04 -24.07 2.78
N MET A 275 -5.05 -23.37 2.21
CA MET A 275 -4.17 -22.45 2.95
C MET A 275 -4.95 -21.31 3.61
N CYS A 276 -5.85 -20.67 2.86
CA CYS A 276 -6.69 -19.57 3.37
C CYS A 276 -7.63 -20.03 4.50
N ASP A 277 -8.24 -21.21 4.38
CA ASP A 277 -9.07 -21.80 5.44
C ASP A 277 -8.27 -22.17 6.70
N THR A 278 -7.02 -22.67 6.55
CA THR A 278 -6.13 -22.85 7.72
C THR A 278 -5.73 -21.53 8.35
N GLN A 279 -5.26 -20.54 7.58
CA GLN A 279 -4.90 -19.20 8.09
C GLN A 279 -6.08 -18.55 8.83
N LYS A 280 -7.30 -18.70 8.29
CA LYS A 280 -8.54 -18.22 8.92
C LYS A 280 -8.87 -18.96 10.21
N SER A 281 -8.62 -20.27 10.29
CA SER A 281 -8.75 -21.07 11.51
C SER A 281 -7.73 -20.65 12.57
N ASP A 282 -6.49 -20.40 12.18
CA ASP A 282 -5.40 -20.00 13.07
C ASP A 282 -5.64 -18.58 13.62
N LEU A 283 -5.97 -17.62 12.75
CA LEU A 283 -6.36 -16.26 13.15
C LEU A 283 -7.61 -16.25 14.04
N LEU A 284 -8.60 -17.10 13.79
CA LEU A 284 -9.77 -17.25 14.67
C LEU A 284 -9.37 -17.83 16.03
N THR A 285 -8.40 -18.75 16.07
CA THR A 285 -7.89 -19.34 17.31
C THR A 285 -7.08 -18.32 18.12
N GLU A 286 -6.27 -17.50 17.45
CA GLU A 286 -5.50 -16.41 18.06
C GLU A 286 -6.40 -15.27 18.56
N LEU A 287 -7.40 -14.86 17.78
CA LEU A 287 -8.42 -13.89 18.20
C LEU A 287 -9.17 -14.35 19.46
N ASN A 288 -9.47 -15.65 19.58
CA ASN A 288 -10.09 -16.21 20.78
C ASN A 288 -9.13 -16.21 21.98
N LYS A 289 -7.82 -16.50 21.79
CA LYS A 289 -6.80 -16.36 22.86
C LYS A 289 -6.70 -14.91 23.34
N LEU A 290 -6.56 -13.97 22.42
CA LEU A 290 -6.49 -12.52 22.69
C LEU A 290 -7.75 -12.03 23.42
N LYS A 291 -8.93 -12.52 23.05
CA LYS A 291 -10.18 -12.18 23.74
C LYS A 291 -10.19 -12.68 25.21
N VAL A 292 -9.76 -13.91 25.46
CA VAL A 292 -9.65 -14.46 26.83
C VAL A 292 -8.62 -13.70 27.67
N GLN A 293 -7.48 -13.33 27.07
CA GLN A 293 -6.48 -12.47 27.71
C GLN A 293 -7.08 -11.08 28.04
N PHE A 294 -7.78 -10.45 27.10
CA PHE A 294 -8.42 -9.14 27.33
C PHE A 294 -9.50 -9.21 28.42
N GLU A 295 -10.31 -10.26 28.47
CA GLU A 295 -11.28 -10.47 29.56
C GLU A 295 -10.56 -10.66 30.91
N SER A 296 -9.46 -11.41 30.96
CA SER A 296 -8.62 -11.55 32.15
C SER A 296 -8.05 -10.21 32.63
N THR A 297 -7.31 -9.48 31.77
CA THR A 297 -6.74 -8.16 32.08
C THR A 297 -7.82 -7.14 32.45
N SER A 298 -9.01 -7.21 31.84
CA SER A 298 -10.14 -6.36 32.20
C SER A 298 -10.64 -6.66 33.62
N THR A 299 -10.77 -7.93 34.01
CA THR A 299 -11.13 -8.29 35.40
C THR A 299 -10.05 -7.86 36.41
N GLU A 300 -8.77 -8.03 36.08
CA GLU A 300 -7.67 -7.60 36.94
C GLU A 300 -7.64 -6.07 37.11
N ARG A 301 -7.75 -5.31 36.02
CA ARG A 301 -7.88 -3.84 36.04
C ARG A 301 -9.07 -3.38 36.88
N ASN A 302 -10.20 -4.09 36.82
CA ASN A 302 -11.38 -3.78 37.63
C ASN A 302 -11.13 -4.08 39.13
N ASN A 303 -10.42 -5.17 39.45
CA ASN A 303 -10.00 -5.50 40.81
C ASN A 303 -8.98 -4.50 41.37
N LEU A 304 -8.03 -4.02 40.56
CA LEU A 304 -7.11 -2.95 40.92
C LEU A 304 -7.85 -1.62 41.14
N SER A 305 -8.83 -1.29 40.30
CA SER A 305 -9.68 -0.10 40.50
C SER A 305 -10.50 -0.16 41.80
N LEU A 306 -10.95 -1.36 42.22
CA LEU A 306 -11.58 -1.56 43.54
C LEU A 306 -10.57 -1.35 44.68
N LYS A 307 -9.36 -1.94 44.60
CA LYS A 307 -8.30 -1.72 45.60
C LYS A 307 -7.90 -0.25 45.72
N ILE A 308 -7.78 0.48 44.61
CA ILE A 308 -7.50 1.92 44.60
C ILE A 308 -8.58 2.67 45.38
N LYS A 309 -9.86 2.41 45.13
CA LYS A 309 -10.97 3.02 45.89
C LYS A 309 -10.97 2.68 47.38
N GLU A 310 -10.59 1.45 47.75
CA GLU A 310 -10.38 1.11 49.15
C GLU A 310 -9.23 1.90 49.79
N TYR A 311 -8.16 2.17 49.06
CA TYR A 311 -7.05 3.00 49.54
C TYR A 311 -7.40 4.49 49.57
N GLU A 312 -8.16 5.01 48.62
CA GLU A 312 -8.72 6.38 48.63
C GLU A 312 -9.57 6.61 49.91
N VAL A 313 -10.41 5.65 50.29
CA VAL A 313 -11.19 5.70 51.54
C VAL A 313 -10.27 5.65 52.76
N LYS A 314 -9.32 4.70 52.83
CA LYS A 314 -8.37 4.58 53.95
C LYS A 314 -7.48 5.82 54.11
N LEU A 315 -7.08 6.45 53.00
CA LEU A 315 -6.32 7.70 53.00
C LEU A 315 -7.16 8.85 53.56
N LYS A 316 -8.40 9.00 53.10
CA LYS A 316 -9.32 10.02 53.61
C LYS A 316 -9.62 9.84 55.11
N ASP A 317 -9.81 8.59 55.57
CA ASP A 317 -9.98 8.26 56.99
C ASP A 317 -8.73 8.57 57.84
N LEU A 318 -7.54 8.67 57.22
CA LEU A 318 -6.29 9.08 57.86
C LEU A 318 -6.11 10.61 57.81
N GLU A 319 -6.46 11.26 56.69
CA GLU A 319 -6.48 12.72 56.56
C GLU A 319 -7.44 13.36 57.57
N GLU A 320 -8.64 12.79 57.77
CA GLU A 320 -9.60 13.28 58.76
C GLU A 320 -9.07 13.15 60.19
N LYS A 321 -8.40 12.03 60.52
CA LYS A 321 -7.75 11.84 61.83
C LYS A 321 -6.59 12.81 62.04
N TYR A 322 -5.73 12.97 61.04
CA TYR A 322 -4.62 13.92 61.09
C TYR A 322 -5.13 15.36 61.26
N GLN A 323 -6.22 15.73 60.57
CA GLN A 323 -6.83 17.05 60.71
C GLN A 323 -7.43 17.27 62.11
N ILE A 324 -8.01 16.24 62.73
CA ILE A 324 -8.46 16.28 64.13
C ILE A 324 -7.27 16.48 65.08
N GLU A 325 -6.22 15.66 64.96
CA GLU A 325 -5.02 15.74 65.81
C GLU A 325 -4.28 17.09 65.64
N PHE A 326 -4.20 17.62 64.42
CA PHE A 326 -3.67 18.95 64.13
C PHE A 326 -4.51 20.06 64.79
N ASN A 327 -5.84 19.95 64.75
CA ASN A 327 -6.73 20.90 65.42
C ASN A 327 -6.61 20.84 66.95
N GLU A 328 -6.47 19.64 67.53
CA GLU A 328 -6.22 19.46 68.96
C GLU A 328 -4.85 20.02 69.37
N ASN A 329 -3.80 19.75 68.61
CA ASN A 329 -2.45 20.26 68.87
C ASN A 329 -2.39 21.80 68.77
N ASN A 330 -3.07 22.41 67.80
CA ASN A 330 -3.23 23.86 67.74
C ASN A 330 -3.99 24.42 68.97
N SER A 331 -5.02 23.71 69.47
CA SER A 331 -5.71 24.09 70.71
C SER A 331 -4.81 23.98 71.95
N LEU A 332 -3.92 22.98 71.99
CA LEU A 332 -2.93 22.83 73.05
C LEU A 332 -1.83 23.90 72.98
N ASN A 333 -1.36 24.24 71.78
CA ASN A 333 -0.39 25.33 71.59
C ASN A 333 -0.98 26.69 72.00
N GLY A 334 -2.23 27.00 71.63
CA GLY A 334 -2.90 28.23 72.08
C GLY A 334 -3.01 28.33 73.62
N LYS A 335 -3.29 27.21 74.30
CA LYS A 335 -3.27 27.14 75.78
C LYS A 335 -1.86 27.29 76.36
N LEU A 336 -0.84 26.78 75.67
CA LEU A 336 0.55 26.95 76.08
C LEU A 336 1.00 28.41 75.94
N GLU A 337 0.61 29.10 74.87
CA GLU A 337 0.81 30.54 74.69
C GLU A 337 0.10 31.36 75.77
N GLU A 338 -1.15 31.01 76.11
CA GLU A 338 -1.90 31.62 77.22
C GLU A 338 -1.17 31.45 78.56
N ILE A 339 -0.72 30.23 78.89
CA ILE A 339 0.09 29.96 80.10
C ILE A 339 1.42 30.73 80.10
N ILE A 340 2.08 30.88 78.94
CA ILE A 340 3.31 31.67 78.80
C ILE A 340 3.02 33.17 79.04
N ILE A 341 1.88 33.68 78.58
CA ILE A 341 1.45 35.06 78.85
C ILE A 341 1.17 35.24 80.35
N GLU A 342 0.42 34.34 80.98
CA GLU A 342 0.16 34.36 82.44
C GLU A 342 1.46 34.33 83.26
N GLN A 343 2.40 33.44 82.91
CA GLN A 343 3.70 33.36 83.59
C GLN A 343 4.53 34.63 83.43
N ASN A 344 4.51 35.27 82.25
CA ASN A 344 5.21 36.53 82.03
C ASN A 344 4.57 37.69 82.80
N ILE A 345 3.23 37.74 82.90
CA ILE A 345 2.52 38.70 83.75
C ILE A 345 2.91 38.51 85.22
N LEU A 346 2.83 37.28 85.74
CA LEU A 346 3.19 36.95 87.12
C LEU A 346 4.67 37.27 87.43
N LYS A 347 5.57 37.01 86.48
CA LYS A 347 7.00 37.33 86.58
C LYS A 347 7.25 38.84 86.62
N GLU A 348 6.51 39.64 85.86
CA GLU A 348 6.64 41.09 85.89
C GLU A 348 6.00 41.69 87.16
N THR A 349 4.87 41.16 87.63
CA THR A 349 4.27 41.54 88.92
C THR A 349 5.22 41.26 90.09
N THR A 350 5.75 40.04 90.21
CA THR A 350 6.70 39.68 91.27
C THR A 350 8.03 40.45 91.17
N LYS A 351 8.48 40.79 89.95
CA LYS A 351 9.62 41.71 89.72
C LYS A 351 9.34 43.13 90.22
N ASN A 352 8.11 43.63 90.06
CA ASN A 352 7.71 44.93 90.58
C ASN A 352 7.60 44.91 92.12
N GLU A 353 7.03 43.87 92.72
CA GLU A 353 7.01 43.65 94.18
C GLU A 353 8.44 43.61 94.77
N ILE A 354 9.36 42.90 94.13
CA ILE A 354 10.79 42.90 94.48
C ILE A 354 11.41 44.30 94.33
N GLY A 355 11.00 45.08 93.34
CA GLY A 355 11.38 46.48 93.18
C GLY A 355 10.93 47.36 94.35
N GLU A 356 9.66 47.26 94.75
CA GLU A 356 9.10 47.97 95.90
C GLU A 356 9.76 47.58 97.22
N LEU A 357 9.99 46.28 97.44
CA LEU A 357 10.72 45.78 98.61
C LEU A 357 12.16 46.29 98.64
N ASN A 358 12.85 46.37 97.49
CA ASN A 358 14.20 46.95 97.42
C ASN A 358 14.20 48.46 97.72
N MET A 359 13.21 49.22 97.21
CA MET A 359 13.07 50.64 97.57
C MET A 359 12.82 50.84 99.07
N LEU A 360 11.99 49.97 99.69
CA LEU A 360 11.73 49.99 101.13
C LEU A 360 12.99 49.63 101.94
N ILE A 361 13.76 48.64 101.49
CA ILE A 361 15.05 48.26 102.09
C ILE A 361 16.05 49.41 102.00
N GLU A 362 16.20 50.06 100.85
CA GLU A 362 17.14 51.18 100.69
C GLU A 362 16.75 52.40 101.53
N SER A 363 15.45 52.70 101.59
CA SER A 363 14.89 53.70 102.52
C SER A 363 15.24 53.39 103.98
N LYS A 364 15.11 52.12 104.40
CA LYS A 364 15.49 51.68 105.76
C LYS A 364 17.01 51.66 106.00
N LYS A 365 17.85 51.40 104.99
CA LYS A 365 19.30 51.61 105.10
C LYS A 365 19.62 53.08 105.35
N GLN A 366 18.99 54.00 104.61
CA GLN A 366 19.23 55.43 104.79
C GLN A 366 18.77 55.92 106.17
N GLU A 367 17.66 55.40 106.69
CA GLU A 367 17.20 55.64 108.06
C GLU A 367 18.23 55.15 109.10
N ILE A 368 18.80 53.95 108.92
CA ILE A 368 19.86 53.42 109.78
C ILE A 368 21.14 54.26 109.69
N ILE A 369 21.55 54.70 108.49
CA ILE A 369 22.73 55.58 108.30
C ILE A 369 22.52 56.91 109.03
N ASN A 370 21.32 57.49 108.96
CA ASN A 370 21.00 58.73 109.68
C ASN A 370 21.10 58.53 111.21
N LEU A 371 20.54 57.43 111.73
CA LEU A 371 20.62 57.08 113.17
C LEU A 371 22.07 56.78 113.63
N LEU A 372 22.92 56.23 112.76
CA LEU A 372 24.35 56.06 113.05
C LEU A 372 25.09 57.40 113.12
N ASN A 373 24.80 58.33 112.20
CA ASN A 373 25.36 59.68 112.24
C ASN A 373 24.92 60.45 113.49
N GLU A 374 23.65 60.32 113.91
CA GLU A 374 23.14 60.87 115.18
C GLU A 374 23.84 60.26 116.39
N LYS A 375 24.08 58.93 116.39
CA LYS A 375 24.86 58.25 117.43
C LYS A 375 26.29 58.77 117.52
N GLU A 376 26.98 58.94 116.38
CA GLU A 376 28.35 59.46 116.36
C GLU A 376 28.43 60.91 116.86
N ALA A 377 27.44 61.76 116.54
CA ALA A 377 27.34 63.10 117.09
C ALA A 377 27.16 63.09 118.62
N ILE A 378 26.29 62.22 119.15
CA ILE A 378 26.09 62.07 120.60
C ILE A 378 27.34 61.51 121.28
N GLU A 379 28.09 60.59 120.65
CA GLU A 379 29.36 60.10 121.18
C GLU A 379 30.46 61.18 121.17
N ALA A 380 30.49 62.06 120.17
CA ALA A 380 31.36 63.23 120.15
C ALA A 380 31.03 64.20 121.30
N GLU A 381 29.77 64.59 121.47
CA GLU A 381 29.31 65.42 122.59
C GLU A 381 29.64 64.78 123.96
N LEU A 382 29.54 63.44 124.06
CA LEU A 382 29.93 62.69 125.26
C LEU A 382 31.45 62.74 125.51
N THR A 383 32.28 62.75 124.45
CA THR A 383 33.74 62.93 124.61
C THR A 383 34.11 64.34 125.03
N ASP A 384 33.44 65.37 124.52
CA ASP A 384 33.63 66.76 124.97
C ASP A 384 33.15 66.95 126.42
N ALA A 385 32.01 66.37 126.80
CA ALA A 385 31.55 66.36 128.19
C ALA A 385 32.53 65.64 129.15
N ARG A 386 33.16 64.55 128.68
CA ARG A 386 34.25 63.86 129.41
C ARG A 386 35.51 64.74 129.52
N LEU A 387 35.87 65.48 128.47
CA LEU A 387 36.99 66.42 128.47
C LEU A 387 36.75 67.59 129.43
N ILE A 388 35.57 68.21 129.39
CA ILE A 388 35.12 69.26 130.32
C ILE A 388 35.16 68.75 131.77
N LYS A 389 34.68 67.53 132.03
CA LYS A 389 34.79 66.90 133.36
C LYS A 389 36.25 66.73 133.81
N LYS A 390 37.14 66.32 132.90
CA LYS A 390 38.58 66.14 133.19
C LYS A 390 39.28 67.46 133.48
N LEU A 391 38.97 68.52 132.73
CA LEU A 391 39.43 69.89 132.98
C LEU A 391 38.92 70.42 134.32
N LYS A 392 37.66 70.17 134.68
CA LYS A 392 37.10 70.55 135.98
C LYS A 392 37.85 69.88 137.13
N CYS A 393 38.12 68.57 137.05
CA CYS A 393 38.88 67.87 138.08
C CYS A 393 40.34 68.34 138.19
N GLN A 394 40.97 68.78 137.10
CA GLN A 394 42.29 69.42 137.16
C GLN A 394 42.20 70.75 137.93
N LEU A 395 41.23 71.61 137.60
CA LEU A 395 41.02 72.89 138.27
C LEU A 395 40.75 72.72 139.78
N GLU A 396 40.04 71.67 140.17
CA GLU A 396 39.77 71.31 141.56
C GLU A 396 41.04 70.83 142.29
N ALA A 397 41.98 70.17 141.61
CA ALA A 397 43.27 69.79 142.16
C ALA A 397 44.24 70.99 142.30
N ASP A 398 44.29 71.87 141.30
CA ASP A 398 45.15 73.06 141.32
C ASP A 398 44.74 74.04 142.46
N LEU A 399 43.44 74.15 142.73
CA LEU A 399 42.91 74.90 143.89
C LEU A 399 43.26 74.28 145.25
N GLU A 400 43.45 72.95 145.33
CA GLU A 400 43.85 72.28 146.56
C GLU A 400 45.37 72.39 146.81
N ASN A 401 46.19 72.38 145.76
CA ASN A 401 47.62 72.69 145.87
C ASN A 401 47.85 74.11 146.44
N MET A 402 47.14 75.12 145.92
CA MET A 402 47.22 76.49 146.45
C MET A 402 46.79 76.62 147.93
N ARG A 403 45.94 75.72 148.43
CA ARG A 403 45.59 75.67 149.87
C ARG A 403 46.72 75.09 150.72
N ASN A 404 47.45 74.11 150.20
CA ASN A 404 48.57 73.49 150.89
C ASN A 404 49.79 74.43 150.98
N GLU A 405 50.12 75.15 149.92
CA GLU A 405 51.20 76.16 149.92
C GLU A 405 50.93 77.30 150.93
N LEU A 406 49.67 77.74 151.05
CA LEU A 406 49.25 78.75 152.04
C LEU A 406 49.38 78.26 153.49
N LYS A 407 49.29 76.94 153.71
CA LYS A 407 49.47 76.30 155.02
C LYS A 407 50.94 76.17 155.38
N GLU A 408 51.76 75.68 154.45
CA GLU A 408 53.20 75.47 154.65
C GLU A 408 53.96 76.78 154.92
N THR A 409 53.56 77.88 154.26
CA THR A 409 54.07 79.23 154.54
C THR A 409 53.71 79.76 155.93
N THR A 410 52.64 79.24 156.55
CA THR A 410 52.20 79.65 157.90
C THR A 410 52.93 78.89 159.01
N GLU A 411 53.25 77.61 158.81
CA GLU A 411 53.92 76.75 159.81
C GLU A 411 55.44 77.00 159.92
N ASN A 412 56.08 77.49 158.84
CA ASN A 412 57.53 77.76 158.80
C ASN A 412 57.97 78.99 159.61
N LEU A 413 57.08 79.97 159.86
CA LEU A 413 57.44 81.19 160.61
C LEU A 413 57.64 80.92 162.12
N THR A 414 56.97 79.91 162.67
CA THR A 414 56.95 79.60 164.11
C THR A 414 58.10 78.69 164.58
N SER A 415 58.85 78.09 163.65
CA SER A 415 59.88 77.08 163.96
C SER A 415 61.31 77.65 164.07
N SER A 416 61.51 78.92 163.71
CA SER A 416 62.83 79.56 163.64
C SER A 416 63.43 79.91 165.02
N GLU A 417 62.59 80.15 166.04
CA GLU A 417 63.05 80.71 167.33
C GLU A 417 63.76 79.70 168.28
N LEU A 418 63.74 78.39 168.01
CA LEU A 418 64.10 77.39 169.03
C LEU A 418 65.43 76.64 168.84
N ARG A 419 66.13 76.75 167.70
CA ARG A 419 67.34 75.93 167.42
C ARG A 419 68.68 76.67 167.32
N TYR A 420 68.74 77.89 167.86
CA TYR A 420 69.99 78.56 168.20
C TYR A 420 70.80 77.83 169.31
N ASN A 421 70.16 76.92 170.06
CA ASN A 421 70.69 76.33 171.30
C ASN A 421 71.46 75.00 171.17
N GLU A 422 71.47 74.32 170.02
CA GLU A 422 72.20 73.03 169.87
C GLU A 422 73.59 73.17 169.21
N MET A 423 73.93 74.36 168.70
CA MET A 423 75.23 74.65 168.06
C MET A 423 76.42 74.70 169.05
N VAL A 424 76.16 74.62 170.37
CA VAL A 424 77.13 74.96 171.42
C VAL A 424 78.00 73.78 171.90
N ASN A 425 77.60 72.51 171.68
CA ASN A 425 78.12 71.40 172.51
C ASN A 425 78.78 70.21 171.79
N LYS A 426 79.01 70.24 170.46
CA LYS A 426 79.83 69.22 169.75
C LYS A 426 80.86 69.78 168.75
N LEU A 427 81.22 71.05 168.86
CA LEU A 427 82.56 71.50 168.45
C LEU A 427 83.57 71.06 169.51
N LYS A 428 83.97 69.79 169.43
CA LYS A 428 85.04 69.25 170.28
C LYS A 428 85.90 68.23 169.53
N GLU A 429 86.87 68.79 168.80
CA GLU A 429 88.17 68.17 168.44
C GLU A 429 88.02 66.88 167.58
N GLU A 430 87.92 66.88 166.25
CA GLU A 430 88.43 67.72 165.14
C GLU A 430 89.95 67.62 164.85
N ASN A 431 90.85 67.71 165.83
CA ASN A 431 92.28 67.95 165.56
C ASN A 431 93.27 66.97 166.23
N GLU A 432 93.33 65.73 165.74
CA GLU A 432 94.60 64.94 165.71
C GLU A 432 94.53 63.76 164.70
N LYS A 433 94.28 64.09 163.42
CA LYS A 433 94.92 63.50 162.22
C LYS A 433 94.10 63.76 160.94
N LEU A 434 94.47 64.83 160.23
CA LEU A 434 94.34 64.86 158.77
C LEU A 434 95.15 63.67 158.20
N LYS A 435 94.51 62.87 157.36
CA LYS A 435 94.98 61.52 156.99
C LYS A 435 94.67 61.28 155.51
N GLU A 436 95.70 61.34 154.68
CA GLU A 436 95.55 61.22 153.23
C GLU A 436 95.49 59.77 152.74
N GLU A 437 94.73 59.60 151.65
CA GLU A 437 94.91 58.64 150.54
C GLU A 437 95.15 57.14 150.82
N LYS A 438 94.14 56.29 150.55
CA LYS A 438 94.17 55.38 149.38
C LYS A 438 92.91 54.50 149.16
N ASP A 439 92.67 54.24 147.86
CA ASP A 439 92.18 53.01 147.21
C ASP A 439 90.68 52.54 147.21
N LEU A 440 90.31 52.04 146.02
CA LEU A 440 89.32 51.01 145.61
C LEU A 440 87.77 51.18 145.73
N TYR A 441 87.15 51.47 144.58
CA TYR A 441 86.27 50.59 143.77
C TYR A 441 85.49 49.37 144.34
N ARG A 442 84.32 49.15 143.68
CA ARG A 442 83.41 47.96 143.58
C ARG A 442 82.36 47.78 144.70
N LYS A 443 81.07 47.43 144.44
CA LYS A 443 80.30 46.67 143.41
C LYS A 443 79.93 45.26 143.93
N ASP A 444 78.87 44.67 143.36
CA ASP A 444 78.38 43.28 143.57
C ASP A 444 77.54 43.11 144.88
N GLU A 445 76.52 42.24 145.00
CA GLU A 445 76.00 41.17 144.10
C GLU A 445 74.52 40.76 144.41
N ILE A 446 73.86 40.14 143.42
CA ILE A 446 72.74 39.15 143.43
C ILE A 446 71.90 38.91 144.72
N ASN A 447 70.55 39.03 144.66
CA ASN A 447 69.56 37.95 144.97
C ASN A 447 68.04 38.32 144.91
N ASN A 448 67.25 37.34 144.45
CA ASN A 448 65.83 36.96 144.67
C ASN A 448 64.77 37.93 145.23
N ALA A 449 63.70 38.12 144.44
CA ALA A 449 62.34 37.55 144.65
C ALA A 449 61.37 38.09 143.58
N ASP A 450 60.26 37.49 143.17
CA ASP A 450 59.76 36.11 142.94
C ASP A 450 58.22 36.24 142.79
N TYR A 451 57.55 35.26 142.15
CA TYR A 451 56.09 35.18 141.86
C TYR A 451 55.57 36.18 140.79
N GLU A 452 55.12 35.76 139.59
CA GLU A 452 53.97 34.89 139.20
C GLU A 452 52.63 35.65 139.12
N ASN A 453 51.71 35.39 138.17
CA ASN A 453 51.73 34.58 136.93
C ASN A 453 51.02 35.41 135.80
N SER A 454 50.36 34.97 134.71
CA SER A 454 49.92 33.71 134.04
C SER A 454 49.41 34.10 132.61
N GLU A 455 49.03 33.27 131.63
CA GLU A 455 49.07 31.82 131.25
C GLU A 455 48.70 31.80 129.73
N GLU A 456 49.15 30.89 128.84
CA GLU A 456 50.28 29.95 128.85
C GLU A 456 50.69 29.53 127.41
N ILE A 457 51.98 29.15 127.28
CA ILE A 457 52.67 28.17 126.37
C ILE A 457 52.06 27.71 125.01
N LEU A 458 52.75 27.55 123.84
CA LEU A 458 54.12 27.81 123.31
C LEU A 458 55.07 26.61 122.94
N ASN A 459 55.22 26.35 121.62
CA ASN A 459 56.42 25.90 120.83
C ASN A 459 57.10 24.49 120.94
N LYS A 460 57.36 23.89 119.75
CA LYS A 460 58.65 23.39 119.11
C LYS A 460 59.64 22.49 119.92
N LYS A 461 60.54 21.65 119.32
CA LYS A 461 61.63 21.97 118.34
C LYS A 461 62.53 20.73 117.99
N LEU A 462 63.24 20.75 116.83
CA LEU A 462 64.44 19.91 116.41
C LEU A 462 64.26 18.35 116.27
N VAL A 463 65.25 17.53 115.81
CA VAL A 463 65.96 17.31 114.50
C VAL A 463 67.04 16.17 114.67
N TYR A 464 67.62 15.59 113.58
CA TYR A 464 68.68 14.53 113.49
C TYR A 464 68.20 13.06 113.70
N THR A 465 68.67 11.97 113.02
CA THR A 465 69.40 11.73 111.73
C THR A 465 69.35 10.22 111.31
N ASP A 466 69.83 9.88 110.08
CA ASP A 466 70.54 8.63 109.64
C ASP A 466 69.82 7.24 109.70
N GLU A 467 70.10 6.20 108.88
CA GLU A 467 70.97 6.03 107.68
C GLU A 467 70.57 4.78 106.82
N GLY A 468 70.96 4.75 105.53
CA GLY A 468 71.17 3.52 104.72
C GLY A 468 69.96 2.91 103.95
N ILE A 469 70.10 2.20 102.81
CA ILE A 469 71.27 1.88 101.95
C ILE A 469 70.83 1.87 100.45
N ASN A 470 71.75 2.17 99.51
CA ASN A 470 71.54 2.21 98.05
C ASN A 470 71.73 0.85 97.34
N SER A 471 71.09 0.62 96.17
CA SER A 471 71.78 0.52 94.84
C SER A 471 70.89 0.06 93.65
N LEU A 472 70.89 0.85 92.57
CA LEU A 472 70.93 0.53 91.12
C LEU A 472 70.53 -0.88 90.59
N GLU A 473 69.70 -0.96 89.53
CA GLU A 473 70.18 -1.11 88.13
C GLU A 473 69.08 -1.02 87.03
N ASN A 474 69.42 -0.32 85.94
CA ASN A 474 69.03 -0.45 84.51
C ASN A 474 67.59 -0.82 84.06
N ASP A 475 66.86 0.20 83.57
CA ASP A 475 65.75 0.06 82.59
C ASP A 475 66.26 0.42 81.17
N TYR A 476 66.44 -0.58 80.29
CA TYR A 476 66.64 -0.33 78.84
C TYR A 476 66.13 -1.46 77.92
N GLU A 477 66.37 -2.73 78.28
CA GLU A 477 66.12 -3.88 77.37
C GLU A 477 64.64 -4.30 77.25
N LYS A 478 63.75 -3.79 78.11
CA LYS A 478 62.33 -4.20 78.16
C LYS A 478 61.46 -3.57 77.06
N GLU A 479 61.90 -2.48 76.44
CA GLU A 479 61.10 -1.73 75.46
C GLU A 479 61.46 -2.10 74.00
N GLN A 480 62.69 -2.57 73.71
CA GLN A 480 63.04 -3.11 72.39
C GLN A 480 62.24 -4.38 72.06
N LEU A 481 62.19 -5.35 72.98
CA LEU A 481 61.43 -6.60 72.80
C LEU A 481 59.90 -6.38 72.66
N LYS A 482 59.37 -5.21 73.03
CA LYS A 482 57.99 -4.82 72.70
C LYS A 482 57.85 -4.31 71.26
N GLN A 483 58.81 -3.52 70.77
CA GLN A 483 58.74 -2.98 69.40
C GLN A 483 58.87 -4.11 68.36
N GLU A 484 59.83 -5.02 68.53
CA GLU A 484 59.98 -6.18 67.63
C GLU A 484 58.71 -7.06 67.60
N LEU A 485 58.05 -7.27 68.75
CA LEU A 485 56.80 -8.04 68.82
C LEU A 485 55.62 -7.33 68.13
N ILE A 486 55.60 -5.99 68.09
CA ILE A 486 54.59 -5.20 67.38
C ILE A 486 54.86 -5.25 65.86
N GLU A 487 56.11 -5.17 65.44
CA GLU A 487 56.51 -5.13 64.03
C GLU A 487 56.31 -6.49 63.34
N VAL A 488 56.68 -7.60 63.99
CA VAL A 488 56.35 -8.96 63.51
C VAL A 488 54.83 -9.17 63.44
N LYS A 489 54.08 -8.66 64.41
CA LYS A 489 52.61 -8.79 64.42
C LYS A 489 51.93 -7.98 63.32
N LYS A 490 52.53 -6.86 62.89
CA LYS A 490 52.05 -6.09 61.73
C LYS A 490 52.31 -6.83 60.42
N SER A 491 53.54 -7.30 60.19
CA SER A 491 53.89 -8.06 58.97
C SER A 491 53.06 -9.35 58.82
N LEU A 492 52.60 -9.96 59.92
CA LEU A 492 51.70 -11.12 59.88
C LEU A 492 50.25 -10.73 59.52
N GLN A 493 49.80 -9.51 59.84
CA GLN A 493 48.49 -8.99 59.45
C GLN A 493 48.47 -8.65 57.96
N ASP A 494 49.47 -7.90 57.49
CA ASP A 494 49.60 -7.49 56.08
C ASP A 494 49.54 -8.72 55.13
N SER A 495 50.17 -9.83 55.51
CA SER A 495 50.15 -11.11 54.76
C SER A 495 48.81 -11.87 54.84
N VAL A 496 48.01 -11.68 55.89
CA VAL A 496 46.64 -12.22 55.98
C VAL A 496 45.70 -11.44 55.05
N ASP A 497 45.88 -10.13 54.95
CA ASP A 497 45.03 -9.28 54.11
C ASP A 497 45.34 -9.43 52.61
N GLU A 498 46.62 -9.64 52.23
CA GLU A 498 46.96 -10.12 50.88
C GLU A 498 46.28 -11.45 50.56
N LYS A 499 46.29 -12.42 51.49
CA LYS A 499 45.64 -13.72 51.29
C LYS A 499 44.12 -13.58 51.12
N ASN A 500 43.47 -12.70 51.87
CA ASN A 500 42.04 -12.44 51.74
C ASN A 500 41.71 -11.78 50.37
N ASN A 501 42.56 -10.88 49.88
CA ASN A 501 42.43 -10.30 48.54
C ASN A 501 42.53 -11.40 47.45
N PHE A 502 43.48 -12.33 47.55
CA PHE A 502 43.56 -13.46 46.63
C PHE A 502 42.35 -14.40 46.71
N ILE A 503 41.72 -14.59 47.87
CA ILE A 503 40.48 -15.37 48.01
C ILE A 503 39.33 -14.67 47.26
N ASN A 504 39.15 -13.36 47.46
CA ASN A 504 38.10 -12.58 46.80
C ASN A 504 38.27 -12.58 45.26
N GLN A 505 39.51 -12.52 44.76
CA GLN A 505 39.81 -12.67 43.32
C GLN A 505 39.48 -14.08 42.79
N LEU A 506 39.64 -15.11 43.62
CA LEU A 506 39.31 -16.49 43.28
C LEU A 506 37.78 -16.68 43.21
N ASP A 507 37.01 -16.09 44.13
CA ASP A 507 35.55 -16.09 44.10
C ASP A 507 34.98 -15.27 42.92
N ALA A 508 35.64 -14.17 42.52
CA ALA A 508 35.30 -13.43 41.31
C ALA A 508 35.47 -14.30 40.04
N LEU A 509 36.64 -14.94 39.88
CA LEU A 509 36.91 -15.88 38.78
C LEU A 509 35.97 -17.10 38.81
N GLN A 510 35.57 -17.57 40.00
CA GLN A 510 34.60 -18.65 40.16
C GLN A 510 33.21 -18.24 39.64
N ASN A 511 32.81 -16.98 39.81
CA ASN A 511 31.57 -16.44 39.28
C ASN A 511 31.61 -16.25 37.75
N GLU A 512 32.70 -15.73 37.19
CA GLU A 512 32.91 -15.71 35.73
C GLU A 512 32.84 -17.13 35.12
N PHE A 513 33.45 -18.11 35.80
CA PHE A 513 33.40 -19.51 35.35
C PHE A 513 31.98 -20.10 35.41
N ASN A 514 31.16 -19.71 36.40
CA ASN A 514 29.75 -20.07 36.48
C ASN A 514 28.91 -19.42 35.37
N GLU A 515 29.21 -18.17 35.00
CA GLU A 515 28.55 -17.48 33.88
C GLU A 515 28.91 -18.12 32.53
N ILE A 516 30.20 -18.42 32.30
CA ILE A 516 30.67 -19.15 31.11
C ILE A 516 30.02 -20.54 31.05
N THR A 517 29.93 -21.25 32.18
CA THR A 517 29.23 -22.55 32.27
C THR A 517 27.74 -22.43 31.92
N SER A 518 27.12 -21.29 32.24
CA SER A 518 25.70 -21.02 31.91
C SER A 518 25.52 -20.69 30.43
N LYS A 519 26.44 -19.92 29.83
CA LYS A 519 26.48 -19.66 28.37
C LYS A 519 26.74 -20.95 27.57
N ILE A 520 27.61 -21.84 28.06
CA ILE A 520 27.82 -23.17 27.45
C ILE A 520 26.53 -23.99 27.47
N LYS A 521 25.76 -24.01 28.57
CA LYS A 521 24.47 -24.69 28.62
C LYS A 521 23.43 -24.11 27.66
N LEU A 522 23.43 -22.80 27.44
CA LEU A 522 22.59 -22.17 26.40
C LEU A 522 22.96 -22.72 25.01
N LEU A 523 24.25 -22.67 24.66
CA LEU A 523 24.76 -23.17 23.38
C LEU A 523 24.58 -24.69 23.21
N GLU A 524 24.52 -25.48 24.28
CA GLU A 524 24.16 -26.90 24.22
C GLU A 524 22.66 -27.13 23.94
N ASN A 525 21.78 -26.24 24.42
CA ASN A 525 20.36 -26.24 24.06
C ASN A 525 20.16 -25.78 22.61
N ASP A 526 20.76 -24.65 22.20
CA ASP A 526 20.69 -24.13 20.82
C ASP A 526 21.15 -25.20 19.80
N LYS A 527 22.21 -25.93 20.15
CA LYS A 527 22.73 -27.07 19.38
C LYS A 527 21.78 -28.27 19.37
N LEU A 528 21.02 -28.51 20.44
CA LEU A 528 20.02 -29.58 20.51
C LEU A 528 18.82 -29.24 19.61
N ASP A 529 18.38 -27.98 19.61
CA ASP A 529 17.28 -27.52 18.76
C ASP A 529 17.67 -27.48 17.28
N LEU A 530 18.88 -27.03 16.94
CA LEU A 530 19.43 -27.19 15.58
C LEU A 530 19.57 -28.66 15.15
N LEU A 531 19.80 -29.59 16.08
CA LEU A 531 19.78 -31.04 15.81
C LEU A 531 18.35 -31.55 15.55
N ASN A 532 17.35 -31.05 16.29
CA ASN A 532 15.94 -31.36 16.08
C ASN A 532 15.44 -30.81 14.74
N GLU A 533 15.81 -29.58 14.37
CA GLU A 533 15.52 -28.98 13.06
C GLU A 533 16.16 -29.79 11.92
N LEU A 534 17.46 -30.10 12.03
CA LEU A 534 18.18 -30.88 11.01
C LEU A 534 17.61 -32.30 10.87
N GLN A 535 17.14 -32.90 11.97
CA GLN A 535 16.44 -34.19 11.90
C GLN A 535 15.03 -34.06 11.27
N ASN A 536 14.31 -32.96 11.49
CA ASN A 536 13.06 -32.67 10.76
C ASN A 536 13.30 -32.43 9.26
N SER A 537 14.37 -31.72 8.87
CA SER A 537 14.78 -31.61 7.47
C SER A 537 15.15 -32.96 6.87
N ASN A 538 15.83 -33.84 7.62
CA ASN A 538 16.13 -35.20 7.16
C ASN A 538 14.85 -36.04 6.99
N ASN A 539 13.88 -35.92 7.90
CA ASN A 539 12.57 -36.56 7.76
C ASN A 539 11.84 -36.09 6.48
N GLN A 540 11.89 -34.79 6.16
CA GLN A 540 11.37 -34.26 4.89
C GLN A 540 12.12 -34.79 3.66
N VAL A 541 13.44 -35.01 3.76
CA VAL A 541 14.22 -35.66 2.69
C VAL A 541 13.81 -37.12 2.49
N ASP A 542 13.56 -37.88 3.56
CA ASP A 542 13.04 -39.25 3.44
C ASP A 542 11.56 -39.28 2.96
N GLU A 543 10.73 -38.27 3.26
CA GLU A 543 9.41 -38.11 2.63
C GLU A 543 9.51 -37.80 1.11
N LEU A 544 10.43 -36.94 0.69
CA LEU A 544 10.70 -36.65 -0.72
C LEU A 544 11.24 -37.87 -1.47
N LYS A 545 12.03 -38.71 -0.78
CA LYS A 545 12.56 -39.97 -1.28
C LYS A 545 11.49 -41.05 -1.42
N ASN A 546 10.50 -41.09 -0.53
CA ASN A 546 9.30 -41.92 -0.71
C ASN A 546 8.41 -41.39 -1.85
N LYS A 547 8.31 -40.08 -2.05
CA LYS A 547 7.69 -39.49 -3.26
C LYS A 547 8.44 -39.84 -4.57
N ASN A 548 9.65 -40.41 -4.50
CA ASN A 548 10.37 -40.92 -5.65
C ASN A 548 10.02 -42.39 -6.00
N GLU A 549 9.11 -43.05 -5.26
CA GLU A 549 8.54 -44.35 -5.65
C GLU A 549 7.69 -44.28 -6.94
N ASN A 550 7.33 -43.06 -7.39
CA ASN A 550 6.71 -42.78 -8.69
C ASN A 550 7.52 -43.30 -9.91
N LEU A 551 8.78 -43.70 -9.72
CA LEU A 551 9.53 -44.46 -10.72
C LEU A 551 8.86 -45.80 -11.10
N HIS A 552 8.14 -46.44 -10.17
CA HIS A 552 7.50 -47.73 -10.41
C HIS A 552 6.30 -47.62 -11.38
N ASP A 553 5.52 -46.55 -11.30
CA ASP A 553 4.38 -46.30 -12.19
C ASP A 553 4.82 -45.82 -13.57
N LEU A 554 5.94 -45.09 -13.66
CA LEU A 554 6.59 -44.79 -14.94
C LEU A 554 7.15 -46.06 -15.60
N GLU A 555 7.73 -46.98 -14.84
CA GLU A 555 8.21 -48.27 -15.37
C GLU A 555 7.05 -49.20 -15.78
N ALA A 556 5.94 -49.20 -15.04
CA ALA A 556 4.70 -49.89 -15.43
C ALA A 556 4.11 -49.31 -16.72
N SER A 557 4.03 -47.97 -16.83
CA SER A 557 3.55 -47.27 -18.02
C SER A 557 4.45 -47.53 -19.24
N LEU A 558 5.78 -47.51 -19.06
CA LEU A 558 6.75 -47.83 -20.10
C LEU A 558 6.61 -49.29 -20.58
N ASN A 559 6.30 -50.23 -19.68
CA ASN A 559 6.08 -51.63 -20.05
C ASN A 559 4.73 -51.85 -20.73
N ASN A 560 3.67 -51.13 -20.37
CA ASN A 560 2.41 -51.10 -21.12
C ASN A 560 2.62 -50.55 -22.54
N ILE A 561 3.34 -49.43 -22.70
CA ILE A 561 3.66 -48.85 -24.01
C ILE A 561 4.52 -49.82 -24.87
N LYS A 562 5.44 -50.59 -24.26
CA LYS A 562 6.18 -51.66 -24.97
C LYS A 562 5.26 -52.80 -25.42
N GLN A 563 4.30 -53.20 -24.58
CA GLN A 563 3.34 -54.24 -24.93
C GLN A 563 2.41 -53.78 -26.07
N GLU A 564 1.87 -52.57 -25.97
CA GLU A 564 1.05 -51.95 -27.01
C GLU A 564 1.81 -51.82 -28.35
N ASN A 565 3.10 -51.44 -28.31
CA ASN A 565 3.96 -51.46 -29.51
C ASN A 565 4.21 -52.88 -30.06
N SER A 566 4.22 -53.92 -29.21
CA SER A 566 4.31 -55.31 -29.66
C SER A 566 3.01 -55.76 -30.34
N ASP A 567 1.86 -55.37 -29.78
CA ASP A 567 0.55 -55.76 -30.29
C ASP A 567 0.18 -54.98 -31.57
N LEU A 568 0.53 -53.70 -31.66
CA LEU A 568 0.47 -52.92 -32.91
C LEU A 568 1.39 -53.50 -33.99
N LYS A 569 2.56 -54.01 -33.62
CA LYS A 569 3.49 -54.66 -34.57
C LYS A 569 2.99 -56.03 -35.05
N LEU A 570 2.28 -56.78 -34.19
CA LEU A 570 1.54 -57.97 -34.59
C LEU A 570 0.41 -57.59 -35.56
N GLN A 571 -0.41 -56.57 -35.25
CA GLN A 571 -1.45 -56.09 -36.15
C GLN A 571 -0.91 -55.59 -37.50
N LEU A 572 0.27 -54.97 -37.53
CA LEU A 572 0.91 -54.54 -38.77
C LEU A 572 1.31 -55.72 -39.66
N ASN A 573 1.87 -56.79 -39.07
CA ASN A 573 2.13 -58.04 -39.78
C ASN A 573 0.82 -58.70 -40.25
N ASP A 574 -0.20 -58.73 -39.39
CA ASP A 574 -1.53 -59.30 -39.69
C ASP A 574 -2.24 -58.53 -40.84
N LEU A 575 -1.92 -57.26 -41.05
CA LEU A 575 -2.37 -56.44 -42.18
C LEU A 575 -1.49 -56.64 -43.42
N GLN A 576 -0.18 -56.84 -43.27
CA GLN A 576 0.73 -57.17 -44.37
C GLN A 576 0.39 -58.54 -44.98
N ASP A 577 0.19 -59.58 -44.15
CA ASP A 577 -0.23 -60.91 -44.61
C ASP A 577 -1.59 -60.86 -45.35
N LYS A 578 -2.52 -60.00 -44.92
CA LYS A 578 -3.80 -59.77 -45.63
C LYS A 578 -3.63 -58.96 -46.92
N LEU A 579 -2.65 -58.07 -47.01
CA LEU A 579 -2.32 -57.33 -48.23
C LEU A 579 -1.71 -58.29 -49.28
N ASP A 580 -0.81 -59.16 -48.85
CA ASP A 580 -0.19 -60.17 -49.70
C ASP A 580 -1.20 -61.25 -50.13
N LEU A 581 -2.16 -61.63 -49.26
CA LEU A 581 -3.29 -62.48 -49.63
C LEU A 581 -4.17 -61.83 -50.71
N ASN A 582 -4.57 -60.56 -50.54
CA ASN A 582 -5.29 -59.77 -51.56
C ASN A 582 -4.51 -59.67 -52.89
N SER A 583 -3.18 -59.64 -52.85
CA SER A 583 -2.35 -59.63 -54.07
C SER A 583 -2.49 -60.94 -54.87
N SER A 584 -2.70 -62.07 -54.18
CA SER A 584 -2.92 -63.37 -54.82
C SER A 584 -4.31 -63.49 -55.44
N GLU A 585 -5.36 -63.04 -54.72
CA GLU A 585 -6.74 -63.02 -55.24
C GLU A 585 -6.87 -62.11 -56.48
N LYS A 586 -6.13 -61.00 -56.52
CA LYS A 586 -6.09 -60.10 -57.68
C LYS A 586 -5.58 -60.78 -58.96
N ASN A 587 -4.60 -61.68 -58.86
CA ASN A 587 -4.12 -62.46 -60.02
C ASN A 587 -5.15 -63.51 -60.45
N ASP A 588 -5.75 -64.22 -59.50
CA ASP A 588 -6.78 -65.24 -59.75
C ASP A 588 -8.07 -64.66 -60.39
N ILE A 589 -8.41 -63.41 -60.05
CA ILE A 589 -9.45 -62.62 -60.71
C ILE A 589 -9.02 -62.21 -62.14
N SER A 590 -7.75 -61.85 -62.34
CA SER A 590 -7.24 -61.44 -63.67
C SER A 590 -7.28 -62.58 -64.69
N GLU A 591 -6.93 -63.81 -64.30
CA GLU A 591 -7.01 -64.97 -65.20
C GLU A 591 -8.48 -65.29 -65.56
N LYS A 592 -9.39 -65.22 -64.57
CA LYS A 592 -10.84 -65.37 -64.78
C LYS A 592 -11.44 -64.29 -65.68
N PHE A 593 -10.89 -63.08 -65.67
CA PHE A 593 -11.35 -61.98 -66.54
C PHE A 593 -10.93 -62.21 -67.99
N ASN A 594 -9.68 -62.63 -68.23
CA ASN A 594 -9.17 -62.93 -69.57
C ASN A 594 -9.96 -64.08 -70.24
N ALA A 595 -10.26 -65.16 -69.51
CA ALA A 595 -11.06 -66.27 -70.03
C ALA A 595 -12.49 -65.85 -70.46
N LYS A 596 -13.11 -64.90 -69.74
CA LYS A 596 -14.42 -64.33 -70.11
C LYS A 596 -14.35 -63.37 -71.31
N LEU A 597 -13.20 -62.74 -71.54
CA LEU A 597 -12.99 -61.86 -72.68
C LEU A 597 -12.95 -62.68 -73.98
N GLU A 598 -12.21 -63.79 -73.98
CA GLU A 598 -12.15 -64.76 -75.08
C GLU A 598 -13.52 -65.44 -75.34
N GLU A 599 -14.30 -65.73 -74.29
CA GLU A 599 -15.70 -66.20 -74.44
C GLU A 599 -16.57 -65.15 -75.17
N LYS A 600 -16.45 -63.87 -74.83
CA LYS A 600 -17.26 -62.78 -75.41
C LYS A 600 -16.85 -62.38 -76.83
N GLU A 601 -15.57 -62.44 -77.19
CA GLU A 601 -15.14 -62.23 -78.58
C GLU A 601 -15.73 -63.29 -79.53
N ASN A 602 -15.82 -64.55 -79.09
CA ASN A 602 -16.45 -65.63 -79.85
C ASN A 602 -17.98 -65.44 -79.97
N GLU A 603 -18.64 -64.85 -78.97
CA GLU A 603 -20.07 -64.55 -79.01
C GLU A 603 -20.39 -63.35 -79.93
N ILE A 604 -19.58 -62.28 -79.89
CA ILE A 604 -19.67 -61.14 -80.82
C ILE A 604 -19.53 -61.60 -82.28
N LYS A 605 -18.59 -62.52 -82.54
CA LYS A 605 -18.36 -63.09 -83.87
C LYS A 605 -19.58 -63.83 -84.42
N LYS A 606 -20.35 -64.48 -83.53
CA LYS A 606 -21.59 -65.19 -83.87
C LYS A 606 -22.76 -64.22 -84.15
N LEU A 607 -22.91 -63.17 -83.34
CA LEU A 607 -23.92 -62.11 -83.56
C LEU A 607 -23.68 -61.36 -84.87
N SER A 608 -22.41 -61.17 -85.26
CA SER A 608 -22.06 -60.53 -86.54
C SER A 608 -22.49 -61.32 -87.79
N ASP A 609 -22.72 -62.62 -87.69
CA ASP A 609 -23.26 -63.44 -88.78
C ASP A 609 -24.80 -63.44 -88.79
N GLU A 610 -25.46 -63.27 -87.63
CA GLU A 610 -26.93 -63.13 -87.55
C GLU A 610 -27.43 -61.77 -88.11
N ILE A 611 -26.68 -60.68 -87.92
CA ILE A 611 -27.03 -59.35 -88.46
C ILE A 611 -27.14 -59.38 -90.00
N LYS A 612 -26.33 -60.19 -90.69
CA LYS A 612 -26.40 -60.42 -92.14
C LYS A 612 -27.71 -61.07 -92.63
N SER A 613 -28.54 -61.58 -91.73
CA SER A 613 -29.81 -62.23 -92.08
C SER A 613 -31.02 -61.27 -92.06
N TYR A 614 -30.87 -60.02 -91.63
CA TYR A 614 -32.01 -59.14 -91.29
C TYR A 614 -32.33 -58.02 -92.29
N GLU A 615 -31.54 -57.81 -93.35
CA GLU A 615 -31.76 -56.77 -94.40
C GLU A 615 -32.94 -57.06 -95.36
N SER A 616 -34.05 -57.66 -94.88
CA SER A 616 -35.20 -58.05 -95.72
C SER A 616 -36.56 -57.98 -95.01
N SER A 617 -36.74 -57.03 -94.09
CA SER A 617 -38.05 -56.73 -93.47
C SER A 617 -38.38 -55.24 -93.52
N LYS A 618 -39.32 -54.87 -94.41
CA LYS A 618 -39.72 -53.47 -94.66
C LYS A 618 -40.89 -53.05 -93.75
N ASN A 619 -40.60 -52.82 -92.46
CA ASN A 619 -41.62 -52.44 -91.45
C ASN A 619 -41.12 -51.47 -90.35
N SER A 620 -39.94 -50.87 -90.45
CA SER A 620 -39.35 -50.05 -89.37
C SER A 620 -39.85 -48.61 -89.26
N SER A 621 -40.47 -48.05 -90.32
CA SER A 621 -40.78 -46.61 -90.40
C SER A 621 -41.72 -46.11 -89.29
N ASP A 622 -42.76 -46.87 -88.98
CA ASP A 622 -43.79 -46.46 -88.01
C ASP A 622 -43.34 -46.70 -86.56
N ILE A 623 -42.39 -47.62 -86.34
CA ILE A 623 -41.74 -47.84 -85.04
C ILE A 623 -40.78 -46.68 -84.75
N LEU A 624 -39.88 -46.37 -85.69
CA LEU A 624 -38.94 -45.26 -85.57
C LEU A 624 -39.65 -43.92 -85.38
N SER A 625 -40.76 -43.67 -86.09
CA SER A 625 -41.56 -42.45 -85.93
C SER A 625 -42.15 -42.33 -84.52
N LYS A 626 -42.53 -43.45 -83.91
CA LYS A 626 -43.07 -43.51 -82.55
C LYS A 626 -41.98 -43.35 -81.48
N GLU A 627 -40.84 -44.02 -81.65
CA GLU A 627 -39.65 -43.85 -80.80
C GLU A 627 -39.15 -42.40 -80.85
N MET A 628 -39.18 -41.75 -82.02
CA MET A 628 -38.81 -40.33 -82.18
C MET A 628 -39.72 -39.39 -81.39
N GLU A 629 -41.02 -39.68 -81.31
CA GLU A 629 -41.97 -38.86 -80.53
C GLU A 629 -41.88 -39.14 -79.02
N GLU A 630 -41.66 -40.40 -78.63
CA GLU A 630 -41.37 -40.77 -77.23
C GLU A 630 -40.03 -40.15 -76.75
N LEU A 631 -39.02 -40.06 -77.62
CA LEU A 631 -37.77 -39.33 -77.37
C LEU A 631 -37.97 -37.82 -77.25
N LYS A 632 -38.82 -37.18 -78.07
CA LYS A 632 -39.16 -35.75 -77.89
C LYS A 632 -39.81 -35.49 -76.53
N VAL A 633 -40.78 -36.32 -76.13
CA VAL A 633 -41.44 -36.21 -74.82
C VAL A 633 -40.44 -36.42 -73.69
N SER A 634 -39.52 -37.39 -73.81
CA SER A 634 -38.43 -37.58 -72.85
C SER A 634 -37.48 -36.37 -72.78
N ASN A 635 -37.19 -35.72 -73.91
CA ASN A 635 -36.27 -34.58 -73.97
C ASN A 635 -36.90 -33.29 -73.40
N GLU A 636 -38.19 -33.04 -73.66
CA GLU A 636 -38.90 -31.91 -73.04
C GLU A 636 -39.12 -32.14 -71.54
N ASN A 637 -39.35 -33.40 -71.10
CA ASN A 637 -39.34 -33.74 -69.66
C ASN A 637 -37.97 -33.46 -69.02
N LEU A 638 -36.87 -33.88 -69.65
CA LEU A 638 -35.50 -33.59 -69.20
C LEU A 638 -35.22 -32.08 -69.15
N ARG A 639 -35.77 -31.30 -70.10
CA ARG A 639 -35.67 -29.84 -70.12
C ARG A 639 -36.42 -29.18 -68.97
N ILE A 640 -37.62 -29.66 -68.64
CA ILE A 640 -38.39 -29.21 -67.48
C ILE A 640 -37.66 -29.57 -66.18
N GLU A 641 -37.10 -30.78 -66.09
CA GLU A 641 -36.28 -31.21 -64.95
C GLU A 641 -34.99 -30.37 -64.81
N TYR A 642 -34.36 -30.00 -65.92
CA TYR A 642 -33.20 -29.10 -65.94
C TYR A 642 -33.56 -27.71 -65.40
N MET A 643 -34.66 -27.09 -65.87
CA MET A 643 -35.10 -25.79 -65.33
C MET A 643 -35.47 -25.86 -63.84
N GLN A 644 -36.06 -26.97 -63.38
CA GLN A 644 -36.34 -27.18 -61.95
C GLN A 644 -35.06 -27.27 -61.12
N LYS A 645 -34.02 -27.96 -61.63
CA LYS A 645 -32.70 -28.00 -60.99
C LYS A 645 -31.99 -26.64 -61.04
N GLU A 646 -32.13 -25.88 -62.12
CA GLU A 646 -31.52 -24.54 -62.26
C GLU A 646 -32.16 -23.50 -61.34
N ASN A 647 -33.48 -23.57 -61.14
CA ASN A 647 -34.18 -22.81 -60.09
C ASN A 647 -33.70 -23.21 -58.69
N LEU A 648 -33.63 -24.51 -58.37
CA LEU A 648 -33.13 -24.99 -57.07
C LEU A 648 -31.67 -24.58 -56.82
N ILE A 649 -30.82 -24.59 -57.86
CA ILE A 649 -29.43 -24.08 -57.79
C ILE A 649 -29.42 -22.56 -57.54
N SER A 650 -30.44 -21.83 -57.99
CA SER A 650 -30.55 -20.38 -57.73
C SER A 650 -31.01 -20.10 -56.30
N GLU A 651 -32.01 -20.83 -55.80
CA GLU A 651 -32.46 -20.78 -54.40
C GLU A 651 -31.30 -21.13 -53.43
N LEU A 652 -30.58 -22.23 -53.69
CA LEU A 652 -29.41 -22.64 -52.91
C LEU A 652 -28.23 -21.64 -52.97
N ARG A 653 -28.13 -20.81 -54.03
CA ARG A 653 -27.14 -19.72 -54.10
C ARG A 653 -27.55 -18.54 -53.23
N GLU A 654 -28.83 -18.20 -53.22
CA GLU A 654 -29.37 -17.11 -52.39
C GLU A 654 -29.29 -17.46 -50.90
N GLU A 655 -29.66 -18.70 -50.52
CA GLU A 655 -29.41 -19.22 -49.15
C GLU A 655 -27.92 -19.19 -48.78
N LEU A 656 -27.02 -19.59 -49.70
CA LEU A 656 -25.58 -19.57 -49.45
C LEU A 656 -25.02 -18.15 -49.26
N ASP A 657 -25.57 -17.15 -49.94
CA ASP A 657 -25.17 -15.74 -49.76
C ASP A 657 -25.75 -15.13 -48.47
N VAL A 658 -26.96 -15.54 -48.04
CA VAL A 658 -27.48 -15.23 -46.70
C VAL A 658 -26.57 -15.83 -45.62
N VAL A 659 -26.19 -17.11 -45.72
CA VAL A 659 -25.29 -17.77 -44.77
C VAL A 659 -23.88 -17.13 -44.74
N LYS A 660 -23.37 -16.59 -45.87
CA LYS A 660 -22.15 -15.77 -45.87
C LYS A 660 -22.35 -14.44 -45.13
N SER A 661 -23.47 -13.75 -45.36
CA SER A 661 -23.80 -12.51 -44.65
C SER A 661 -23.86 -12.73 -43.14
N ASP A 662 -24.56 -13.77 -42.69
CA ASP A 662 -24.68 -14.10 -41.28
C ASP A 662 -23.33 -14.49 -40.65
N LYS A 663 -22.50 -15.27 -41.37
CA LYS A 663 -21.11 -15.55 -40.97
C LYS A 663 -20.29 -14.27 -40.81
N ASP A 664 -20.44 -13.30 -41.71
CA ASP A 664 -19.73 -12.01 -41.66
C ASP A 664 -20.31 -11.04 -40.62
N VAL A 665 -21.54 -11.23 -40.14
CA VAL A 665 -22.07 -10.56 -38.94
C VAL A 665 -21.48 -11.21 -37.69
N LEU A 666 -21.53 -12.55 -37.60
CA LEU A 666 -21.02 -13.31 -36.46
C LEU A 666 -19.51 -13.10 -36.25
N ASN A 667 -18.72 -13.04 -37.33
CA ASN A 667 -17.30 -12.70 -37.28
C ASN A 667 -17.03 -11.32 -36.66
N LYS A 668 -17.86 -10.31 -36.97
CA LYS A 668 -17.73 -8.95 -36.39
C LYS A 668 -18.10 -8.93 -34.92
N GLU A 669 -19.13 -9.70 -34.53
CA GLU A 669 -19.53 -9.84 -33.13
C GLU A 669 -18.46 -10.56 -32.30
N ILE A 670 -17.92 -11.67 -32.81
CA ILE A 670 -16.77 -12.38 -32.22
C ILE A 670 -15.56 -11.44 -32.09
N GLN A 671 -15.28 -10.59 -33.10
CA GLN A 671 -14.18 -9.64 -33.04
C GLN A 671 -14.41 -8.54 -31.97
N GLY A 672 -15.64 -8.05 -31.81
CA GLY A 672 -16.01 -7.12 -30.75
C GLY A 672 -15.92 -7.74 -29.34
N LEU A 673 -16.35 -9.00 -29.20
CA LEU A 673 -16.20 -9.77 -27.96
C LEU A 673 -14.72 -10.03 -27.61
N LEU A 674 -13.87 -10.30 -28.60
CA LEU A 674 -12.42 -10.43 -28.41
C LEU A 674 -11.77 -9.11 -27.96
N GLN A 675 -12.15 -7.98 -28.56
CA GLN A 675 -11.69 -6.65 -28.13
C GLN A 675 -12.14 -6.32 -26.70
N SER A 676 -13.37 -6.69 -26.34
CA SER A 676 -13.89 -6.50 -24.99
C SER A 676 -13.16 -7.40 -23.98
N LYS A 677 -12.91 -8.67 -24.33
CA LYS A 677 -12.11 -9.61 -23.53
C LYS A 677 -10.69 -9.10 -23.31
N GLN A 678 -10.03 -8.57 -24.34
CA GLN A 678 -8.69 -8.00 -24.20
C GLN A 678 -8.70 -6.83 -23.21
N LYS A 679 -9.63 -5.88 -23.37
CA LYS A 679 -9.76 -4.76 -22.43
C LYS A 679 -9.96 -5.23 -20.98
N TYR A 680 -10.81 -6.23 -20.75
CA TYR A 680 -10.98 -6.79 -19.40
C TYR A 680 -9.71 -7.46 -18.86
N LEU A 681 -8.88 -8.09 -19.71
CA LEU A 681 -7.56 -8.59 -19.29
C LEU A 681 -6.61 -7.44 -18.93
N ASP A 682 -6.58 -6.37 -19.73
CA ASP A 682 -5.76 -5.18 -19.47
C ASP A 682 -6.17 -4.49 -18.14
N ASP A 683 -7.48 -4.35 -17.91
CA ASP A 683 -8.06 -3.81 -16.67
C ASP A 683 -7.73 -4.71 -15.44
N ILE A 684 -7.69 -6.04 -15.62
CA ILE A 684 -7.28 -7.01 -14.59
C ILE A 684 -5.78 -6.95 -14.31
N GLU A 685 -4.92 -6.86 -15.34
CA GLU A 685 -3.46 -6.77 -15.18
C GLU A 685 -3.06 -5.46 -14.48
N SER A 686 -3.74 -4.36 -14.82
CA SER A 686 -3.63 -3.06 -14.13
C SER A 686 -4.05 -3.16 -12.65
N SER A 687 -5.17 -3.82 -12.39
CA SER A 687 -5.68 -4.04 -11.02
C SER A 687 -4.73 -4.92 -10.19
N LYS A 688 -4.22 -6.01 -10.77
CA LYS A 688 -3.22 -6.91 -10.19
C LYS A 688 -1.92 -6.17 -9.87
N THR A 689 -1.43 -5.34 -10.79
CA THR A 689 -0.26 -4.47 -10.57
C THR A 689 -0.49 -3.49 -9.41
N ARG A 690 -1.72 -2.96 -9.25
CA ARG A 690 -2.08 -2.10 -8.12
C ARG A 690 -2.15 -2.88 -6.79
N VAL A 691 -2.64 -4.12 -6.80
CA VAL A 691 -2.66 -4.99 -5.61
C VAL A 691 -1.25 -5.36 -5.17
N VAL A 692 -0.32 -5.67 -6.07
CA VAL A 692 1.09 -5.93 -5.74
C VAL A 692 1.72 -4.72 -5.04
N LYS A 693 1.54 -3.50 -5.57
CA LYS A 693 2.04 -2.28 -4.92
C LYS A 693 1.42 -2.03 -3.55
N LEU A 694 0.15 -2.37 -3.35
CA LEU A 694 -0.50 -2.28 -2.03
C LEU A 694 0.00 -3.33 -1.05
N ALA A 695 0.39 -4.53 -1.52
CA ALA A 695 1.06 -5.53 -0.69
C ALA A 695 2.46 -5.08 -0.26
N GLU A 696 3.27 -4.56 -1.21
CA GLU A 696 4.57 -3.94 -0.91
C GLU A 696 4.45 -2.80 0.11
N GLU A 697 3.39 -1.99 0.05
CA GLU A 697 3.13 -0.92 1.01
C GLU A 697 2.72 -1.47 2.39
N VAL A 698 1.88 -2.51 2.43
CA VAL A 698 1.47 -3.19 3.67
C VAL A 698 2.65 -3.87 4.37
N ASP A 699 3.58 -4.48 3.62
CA ASP A 699 4.73 -5.14 4.23
C ASP A 699 5.73 -4.13 4.82
N LYS A 700 5.99 -2.99 4.16
CA LYS A 700 6.73 -1.86 4.78
C LYS A 700 6.06 -1.37 6.07
N LEU A 701 4.73 -1.30 6.09
CA LEU A 701 3.98 -0.88 7.27
C LEU A 701 4.07 -1.90 8.42
N LYS A 702 4.17 -3.21 8.12
CA LYS A 702 4.47 -4.25 9.13
C LYS A 702 5.88 -4.09 9.68
N ASP A 703 6.88 -3.85 8.83
CA ASP A 703 8.26 -3.64 9.28
C ASP A 703 8.35 -2.42 10.22
N MET A 704 7.64 -1.33 9.90
CA MET A 704 7.48 -0.18 10.80
C MET A 704 6.71 -0.54 12.08
N GLU A 705 5.66 -1.35 12.02
CA GLU A 705 4.92 -1.81 13.20
C GLU A 705 5.79 -2.67 14.14
N ILE A 706 6.68 -3.51 13.57
CA ILE A 706 7.65 -4.32 14.31
C ILE A 706 8.66 -3.39 15.01
N GLY A 707 9.28 -2.45 14.28
CA GLY A 707 10.20 -1.48 14.88
C GLY A 707 9.54 -0.61 15.97
N HIS A 708 8.29 -0.20 15.77
CA HIS A 708 7.53 0.49 16.83
C HIS A 708 7.25 -0.40 18.04
N LYS A 709 6.99 -1.71 17.87
CA LYS A 709 6.84 -2.66 18.99
C LYS A 709 8.16 -2.86 19.75
N GLU A 710 9.29 -2.94 19.06
CA GLU A 710 10.60 -3.00 19.70
C GLU A 710 10.88 -1.72 20.51
N HIS A 711 10.63 -0.53 19.96
CA HIS A 711 10.73 0.72 20.71
C HIS A 711 9.78 0.77 21.92
N ILE A 712 8.55 0.27 21.80
CA ILE A 712 7.60 0.18 22.93
C ILE A 712 8.11 -0.78 24.00
N ASN A 713 8.69 -1.94 23.62
CA ASN A 713 9.27 -2.89 24.57
C ASN A 713 10.48 -2.29 25.31
N ILE A 714 11.39 -1.63 24.59
CA ILE A 714 12.55 -0.94 25.19
C ILE A 714 12.10 0.12 26.21
N LEU A 715 11.09 0.93 25.87
CA LEU A 715 10.50 1.90 26.78
C LEU A 715 9.81 1.25 28.00
N GLN A 716 9.17 0.09 27.82
CA GLN A 716 8.59 -0.68 28.94
C GLN A 716 9.68 -1.25 29.87
N GLU A 717 10.79 -1.77 29.33
CA GLU A 717 11.94 -2.23 30.12
C GLU A 717 12.66 -1.08 30.84
N GLU A 718 12.74 0.11 30.25
CA GLU A 718 13.31 1.28 30.90
C GLU A 718 12.39 1.82 32.00
N ILE A 719 11.07 1.88 31.78
CA ILE A 719 10.08 2.20 32.81
C ILE A 719 10.14 1.16 33.95
N ALA A 720 10.29 -0.13 33.64
CA ALA A 720 10.44 -1.17 34.65
C ALA A 720 11.71 -0.97 35.50
N ARG A 721 12.87 -0.71 34.86
CA ARG A 721 14.11 -0.37 35.58
C ARG A 721 13.97 0.88 36.44
N LYS A 722 13.34 1.95 35.93
CA LYS A 722 13.15 3.20 36.69
C LYS A 722 12.20 3.03 37.88
N ASN A 723 11.18 2.17 37.76
CA ASN A 723 10.33 1.79 38.89
C ASN A 723 11.11 0.95 39.93
N GLU A 724 12.00 0.04 39.51
CA GLU A 724 12.83 -0.74 40.43
C GLU A 724 13.89 0.14 41.15
N GLU A 725 14.51 1.10 40.46
CA GLU A 725 15.35 2.13 41.07
C GLU A 725 14.56 2.99 42.08
N TYR A 726 13.32 3.36 41.75
CA TYR A 726 12.46 4.15 42.64
C TYR A 726 12.07 3.37 43.91
N GLU A 727 11.63 2.11 43.80
CA GLU A 727 11.31 1.26 44.95
C GLU A 727 12.52 1.02 45.88
N LYS A 728 13.73 0.88 45.30
CA LYS A 728 14.99 0.84 46.07
C LYS A 728 15.25 2.15 46.80
N ALA A 729 15.11 3.30 46.12
CA ALA A 729 15.32 4.61 46.73
C ALA A 729 14.26 4.94 47.81
N VAL A 730 13.02 4.48 47.66
CA VAL A 730 11.98 4.56 48.70
C VAL A 730 12.35 3.68 49.90
N SER A 731 12.81 2.45 49.67
CA SER A 731 13.25 1.54 50.73
C SER A 731 14.45 2.08 51.52
N GLU A 732 15.44 2.66 50.82
CA GLU A 732 16.62 3.30 51.43
C GLU A 732 16.21 4.55 52.25
N LYS A 733 15.33 5.39 51.70
CA LYS A 733 14.75 6.54 52.39
C LYS A 733 14.00 6.14 53.66
N ASP A 734 13.17 5.11 53.63
CA ASP A 734 12.40 4.67 54.79
C ASP A 734 13.29 4.05 55.87
N SER A 735 14.39 3.37 55.48
CA SER A 735 15.46 2.95 56.39
C SER A 735 16.13 4.16 57.06
N LEU A 736 16.52 5.18 56.29
CA LEU A 736 17.12 6.42 56.82
C LEU A 736 16.16 7.20 57.72
N ILE A 737 14.85 7.19 57.44
CA ILE A 737 13.84 7.77 58.33
C ILE A 737 13.83 7.03 59.68
N SER A 738 13.88 5.69 59.67
CA SER A 738 13.92 4.87 60.88
C SER A 738 15.20 5.12 61.70
N GLU A 739 16.35 5.24 61.04
CA GLU A 739 17.63 5.61 61.67
C GLU A 739 17.55 7.00 62.32
N VAL A 740 17.03 8.00 61.59
CA VAL A 740 16.83 9.37 62.10
C VAL A 740 15.85 9.42 63.28
N GLU A 741 14.80 8.58 63.32
CA GLU A 741 13.93 8.45 64.48
C GLU A 741 14.64 7.80 65.68
N CYS A 742 15.49 6.81 65.44
CA CYS A 742 16.29 6.17 66.49
C CYS A 742 17.29 7.18 67.10
N LEU A 743 18.01 7.93 66.27
CA LEU A 743 18.91 9.00 66.69
C LEU A 743 18.16 10.12 67.44
N LYS A 744 16.98 10.56 66.96
CA LYS A 744 16.13 11.53 67.69
C LYS A 744 15.70 11.02 69.07
N ARG A 745 15.47 9.70 69.23
CA ARG A 745 15.17 9.09 70.53
C ARG A 745 16.40 9.11 71.44
N GLN A 746 17.55 8.69 70.93
CA GLN A 746 18.82 8.69 71.66
C GLN A 746 19.26 10.10 72.09
N VAL A 747 19.04 11.13 71.27
CA VAL A 747 19.29 12.53 71.65
C VAL A 747 18.42 12.94 72.83
N LYS A 748 17.11 12.64 72.82
CA LYS A 748 16.21 12.93 73.96
C LYS A 748 16.61 12.16 75.24
N GLU A 749 17.04 10.91 75.11
CA GLU A 749 17.55 10.12 76.24
C GLU A 749 18.83 10.74 76.82
N ASN A 750 19.73 11.24 75.96
CA ASN A 750 20.94 11.97 76.37
C ASN A 750 20.61 13.33 77.02
N GLU A 751 19.63 14.08 76.50
CA GLU A 751 19.15 15.33 77.12
C GLU A 751 18.58 15.09 78.53
N ILE A 752 17.80 14.01 78.71
CA ILE A 752 17.29 13.60 80.02
C ILE A 752 18.43 13.20 80.95
N ALA A 753 19.41 12.42 80.47
CA ALA A 753 20.58 12.03 81.26
C ALA A 753 21.44 13.23 81.67
N LEU A 754 21.63 14.21 80.78
CA LEU A 754 22.32 15.46 81.07
C LEU A 754 21.57 16.30 82.11
N SER A 755 20.24 16.45 81.97
CA SER A 755 19.39 17.17 82.94
C SER A 755 19.43 16.53 84.33
N VAL A 756 19.39 15.19 84.41
CA VAL A 756 19.57 14.44 85.67
C VAL A 756 20.97 14.66 86.25
N THR A 757 22.01 14.62 85.42
CA THR A 757 23.40 14.83 85.84
C THR A 757 23.64 16.27 86.34
N GLU A 758 23.06 17.26 85.67
CA GLU A 758 23.15 18.67 86.08
C GLU A 758 22.35 18.94 87.36
N LYS A 759 21.19 18.30 87.54
CA LYS A 759 20.46 18.32 88.81
C LYS A 759 21.30 17.75 89.96
N TYR A 760 21.92 16.58 89.77
CA TYR A 760 22.82 16.01 90.78
C TYR A 760 24.06 16.88 91.02
N LYS A 761 24.61 17.54 89.98
CA LYS A 761 25.71 18.49 90.11
C LYS A 761 25.31 19.72 90.93
N LEU A 762 24.13 20.30 90.68
CA LEU A 762 23.61 21.43 91.48
C LEU A 762 23.35 21.05 92.94
N GLU A 763 22.89 19.82 93.19
CA GLU A 763 22.71 19.27 94.54
C GLU A 763 24.06 18.99 95.22
N MET A 764 25.06 18.50 94.49
CA MET A 764 26.45 18.34 94.94
C MET A 764 27.12 19.69 95.24
N ASP A 765 26.93 20.71 94.39
CA ASP A 765 27.45 22.07 94.58
C ASP A 765 26.74 22.81 95.72
N LYS A 766 25.48 22.44 96.03
CA LYS A 766 24.77 22.90 97.23
C LYS A 766 25.34 22.22 98.48
N PHE A 767 25.45 20.88 98.47
CA PHE A 767 26.07 20.12 99.56
C PHE A 767 27.50 20.59 99.83
N LYS A 768 28.26 20.91 98.77
CA LYS A 768 29.60 21.49 98.84
C LYS A 768 29.58 22.86 99.51
N ARG A 769 28.68 23.78 99.13
CA ARG A 769 28.54 25.08 99.82
C ARG A 769 28.10 24.93 101.28
N ASP A 770 27.19 24.01 101.59
CA ASP A 770 26.76 23.73 102.97
C ASP A 770 27.90 23.10 103.80
N ALA A 771 28.78 22.31 103.17
CA ALA A 771 30.01 21.80 103.78
C ALA A 771 31.10 22.89 103.91
N GLU A 772 31.26 23.76 102.93
CA GLU A 772 32.22 24.88 102.94
C GLU A 772 31.85 25.93 103.98
N MET A 773 30.57 26.28 104.15
CA MET A 773 30.09 27.09 105.27
C MET A 773 30.42 26.45 106.63
N LYS A 774 30.16 25.13 106.78
CA LYS A 774 30.56 24.40 107.99
C LYS A 774 32.07 24.33 108.20
N VAL A 775 32.87 24.28 107.13
CA VAL A 775 34.33 24.34 107.20
C VAL A 775 34.82 25.74 107.60
N GLU A 776 34.15 26.81 107.19
CA GLU A 776 34.48 28.18 107.62
C GLU A 776 34.07 28.45 109.08
N GLU A 777 32.89 27.97 109.50
CA GLU A 777 32.48 27.96 110.92
C GLU A 777 33.41 27.10 111.79
N MET A 778 33.96 26.01 111.25
CA MET A 778 34.95 25.19 111.94
C MET A 778 36.35 25.83 111.93
N LYS A 779 36.80 26.49 110.86
CA LYS A 779 38.07 27.24 110.84
C LYS A 779 38.15 28.24 111.98
N GLN A 780 37.08 29.01 112.23
CA GLN A 780 37.02 29.96 113.36
C GLN A 780 37.10 29.29 114.74
N LYS A 781 36.91 27.97 114.84
CA LYS A 781 36.97 27.18 116.08
C LYS A 781 38.17 26.22 116.14
N VAL A 782 38.93 26.07 115.05
CA VAL A 782 40.06 25.13 114.91
C VAL A 782 41.42 25.77 115.22
N SER A 783 41.52 27.10 115.25
CA SER A 783 42.74 27.88 115.59
C SER A 783 43.35 27.61 117.00
N GLN A 784 42.83 26.66 117.77
CA GLN A 784 43.19 26.40 119.16
C GLN A 784 43.67 24.95 119.45
N VAL A 785 43.45 23.97 118.56
CA VAL A 785 43.69 22.54 118.89
C VAL A 785 44.35 21.72 117.76
N GLU A 786 45.40 22.25 117.12
CA GLU A 786 46.38 21.41 116.42
C GLU A 786 47.34 20.73 117.42
N SER A 787 46.82 19.78 118.20
CA SER A 787 47.62 18.92 119.10
C SER A 787 47.70 17.49 118.56
N ASP A 788 46.54 16.85 118.36
CA ASP A 788 46.46 15.39 118.26
C ASP A 788 46.55 14.90 116.81
N ARG A 789 47.79 15.04 116.33
CA ARG A 789 48.35 14.59 115.06
C ARG A 789 48.42 13.05 114.98
N ASN A 790 48.62 12.51 113.76
CA ASN A 790 48.98 11.10 113.49
C ASN A 790 47.96 10.00 113.88
N SER A 791 46.81 9.96 113.19
CA SER A 791 46.04 8.71 113.03
C SER A 791 45.44 8.51 111.62
N LYS A 792 45.23 9.58 110.83
CA LYS A 792 44.51 9.50 109.54
C LYS A 792 45.32 9.04 108.32
N TYR A 793 46.64 9.21 108.28
CA TYR A 793 47.44 8.88 107.08
C TYR A 793 47.32 7.40 106.65
N GLN A 794 47.03 6.50 107.58
CA GLN A 794 46.87 5.07 107.30
C GLN A 794 45.54 4.73 106.61
N THR A 795 44.57 5.66 106.57
CA THR A 795 43.29 5.53 105.84
C THR A 795 43.34 6.14 104.43
N GLU A 796 44.40 6.91 104.11
CA GLU A 796 44.52 7.66 102.86
C GLU A 796 45.16 6.81 101.74
N MET A 797 46.10 5.94 102.10
CA MET A 797 46.72 4.95 101.19
C MET A 797 45.69 4.01 100.54
N GLU A 798 44.75 3.47 101.32
CA GLU A 798 43.76 2.52 100.79
C GLU A 798 42.73 3.22 99.86
N LYS A 799 42.56 4.55 99.97
CA LYS A 799 41.76 5.33 99.02
C LYS A 799 42.47 5.58 97.68
N MET A 800 43.79 5.79 97.68
CA MET A 800 44.54 5.87 96.41
C MET A 800 44.48 4.55 95.63
N LYS A 801 44.49 3.42 96.33
CA LYS A 801 44.37 2.08 95.75
C LYS A 801 43.04 1.89 94.99
N ILE A 802 41.91 2.23 95.61
CA ILE A 802 40.58 2.22 94.97
C ILE A 802 40.52 3.24 93.80
N THR A 803 41.22 4.37 93.92
CA THR A 803 41.29 5.38 92.83
C THR A 803 42.03 4.86 91.60
N LEU A 804 43.06 4.02 91.78
CA LEU A 804 43.77 3.35 90.68
C LEU A 804 42.95 2.24 90.02
N GLU A 805 42.14 1.52 90.81
CA GLU A 805 41.24 0.48 90.32
C GLU A 805 40.18 1.07 89.38
N ASN A 806 39.47 2.13 89.84
CA ASN A 806 38.51 2.87 88.99
C ASN A 806 39.15 3.49 87.72
N LYS A 807 40.41 3.93 87.80
CA LYS A 807 41.16 4.43 86.62
C LYS A 807 41.45 3.35 85.58
N THR A 808 41.42 2.08 85.97
CA THR A 808 41.62 0.95 85.05
C THR A 808 40.34 0.67 84.26
N ASP A 809 39.17 0.79 84.88
CA ASP A 809 37.87 0.67 84.21
C ASP A 809 37.58 1.87 83.30
N GLU A 810 37.96 3.10 83.69
CA GLU A 810 37.96 4.25 82.77
C GLU A 810 38.81 3.96 81.52
N LEU A 811 39.97 3.32 81.66
CA LEU A 811 40.86 2.98 80.53
C LEU A 811 40.25 1.87 79.65
N ALA A 812 39.49 0.94 80.22
CA ALA A 812 38.76 -0.09 79.48
C ALA A 812 37.60 0.53 78.67
N ASN A 813 36.82 1.42 79.29
CA ASN A 813 35.75 2.16 78.62
C ASN A 813 36.29 3.09 77.51
N MET A 814 37.43 3.76 77.73
CA MET A 814 38.11 4.54 76.68
C MET A 814 38.60 3.67 75.51
N LYS A 815 38.98 2.41 75.75
CA LYS A 815 39.28 1.44 74.68
C LYS A 815 38.04 1.01 73.92
N ALA A 816 36.93 0.74 74.60
CA ALA A 816 35.67 0.40 73.96
C ALA A 816 35.14 1.56 73.09
N ALA A 817 35.18 2.79 73.62
CA ALA A 817 34.83 4.00 72.87
C ALA A 817 35.78 4.24 71.69
N LYS A 818 37.10 4.01 71.84
CA LYS A 818 38.04 4.07 70.72
C LYS A 818 37.70 3.04 69.63
N MET A 819 37.35 1.81 70.00
CA MET A 819 36.97 0.77 69.04
C MET A 819 35.70 1.17 68.29
N GLN A 820 34.66 1.66 68.99
CA GLN A 820 33.45 2.20 68.35
C GLN A 820 33.72 3.38 67.42
N VAL A 821 34.68 4.25 67.75
CA VAL A 821 35.10 5.35 66.86
C VAL A 821 35.88 4.83 65.64
N GLU A 822 36.65 3.75 65.77
CA GLU A 822 37.33 3.10 64.63
C GLU A 822 36.35 2.30 63.74
N ASP A 823 35.34 1.65 64.33
CA ASP A 823 34.24 1.00 63.61
C ASP A 823 33.39 2.04 62.85
N LEU A 824 33.01 3.15 63.49
CA LEU A 824 32.30 4.26 62.84
C LEU A 824 33.14 4.99 61.79
N LEU A 825 34.47 5.07 61.96
CA LEU A 825 35.37 5.61 60.94
C LEU A 825 35.44 4.68 59.72
N LYS A 826 35.44 3.36 59.94
CA LYS A 826 35.40 2.35 58.87
C LYS A 826 34.06 2.36 58.13
N GLU A 827 32.94 2.46 58.85
CA GLU A 827 31.61 2.60 58.26
C GLU A 827 31.47 3.92 57.46
N ALA A 828 32.03 5.02 57.98
CA ALA A 828 32.08 6.29 57.26
C ALA A 828 32.96 6.22 56.00
N GLN A 829 34.09 5.49 56.05
CA GLN A 829 34.94 5.28 54.88
C GLN A 829 34.22 4.40 53.84
N GLU A 830 33.58 3.29 54.24
CA GLU A 830 32.81 2.43 53.34
C GLU A 830 31.64 3.19 52.69
N LYS A 831 30.96 4.08 53.44
CA LYS A 831 29.95 5.00 52.89
C LYS A 831 30.56 6.04 51.93
N VAL A 832 31.77 6.55 52.19
CA VAL A 832 32.49 7.45 51.26
C VAL A 832 32.91 6.73 49.99
N ASP A 833 33.37 5.48 50.09
CA ASP A 833 33.79 4.68 48.94
C ASP A 833 32.57 4.27 48.08
N ASP A 834 31.46 3.90 48.71
CA ASP A 834 30.16 3.65 48.03
C ASP A 834 29.61 4.92 47.36
N TYR A 835 29.63 6.07 48.04
CA TYR A 835 29.25 7.34 47.39
C TYR A 835 30.21 7.75 46.27
N THR A 836 31.51 7.47 46.38
CA THR A 836 32.48 7.72 45.31
C THR A 836 32.18 6.83 44.09
N THR A 837 31.91 5.54 44.32
CA THR A 837 31.49 4.60 43.27
C THR A 837 30.20 5.05 42.59
N LYS A 838 29.17 5.42 43.36
CA LYS A 838 27.90 5.98 42.87
C LYS A 838 28.11 7.28 42.08
N LEU A 839 29.10 8.10 42.44
CA LEU A 839 29.41 9.34 41.74
C LEU A 839 30.08 9.08 40.39
N THR A 840 31.02 8.14 40.31
CA THR A 840 31.58 7.71 39.00
C THR A 840 30.53 7.05 38.11
N ASP A 841 29.62 6.27 38.67
CA ASP A 841 28.50 5.63 37.97
C ASP A 841 27.52 6.67 37.38
N LEU A 842 27.32 7.79 38.10
CA LEU A 842 26.55 8.95 37.63
C LEU A 842 27.30 9.80 36.59
N GLU A 843 28.62 9.94 36.69
CA GLU A 843 29.45 10.62 35.68
C GLU A 843 29.46 9.85 34.35
N GLU A 844 29.56 8.51 34.38
CA GLU A 844 29.48 7.67 33.18
C GLU A 844 28.07 7.74 32.54
N LYS A 845 27.01 7.62 33.35
CA LYS A 845 25.61 7.78 32.87
C LYS A 845 25.34 9.19 32.32
N LEU A 846 25.95 10.23 32.88
CA LEU A 846 25.89 11.59 32.34
C LEU A 846 26.64 11.71 31.01
N GLN A 847 27.79 11.06 30.87
CA GLN A 847 28.55 11.03 29.61
C GLN A 847 27.81 10.25 28.51
N GLU A 848 27.17 9.13 28.84
CA GLU A 848 26.29 8.39 27.93
C GLU A 848 25.07 9.23 27.53
N THR A 849 24.39 9.85 28.50
CA THR A 849 23.25 10.75 28.26
C THR A 849 23.63 11.88 27.31
N ASN A 850 24.79 12.52 27.50
CA ASN A 850 25.29 13.54 26.59
C ASN A 850 25.59 13.00 25.17
N SER A 851 26.10 11.78 25.05
CA SER A 851 26.29 11.12 23.74
C SER A 851 24.96 10.84 23.04
N LEU A 852 23.94 10.41 23.78
CA LEU A 852 22.60 10.18 23.28
C LEU A 852 21.93 11.51 22.87
N THR A 853 22.03 12.55 23.68
CA THR A 853 21.52 13.90 23.35
C THR A 853 22.16 14.45 22.08
N LEU A 854 23.47 14.28 21.89
CA LEU A 854 24.15 14.75 20.68
C LEU A 854 23.63 14.02 19.42
N LYS A 855 23.48 12.69 19.49
CA LYS A 855 22.89 11.88 18.42
C LYS A 855 21.43 12.24 18.16
N LEU A 856 20.67 12.62 19.19
CA LEU A 856 19.27 13.04 19.05
C LEU A 856 19.20 14.36 18.28
N LEU A 857 20.07 15.32 18.59
CA LEU A 857 20.22 16.58 17.85
C LEU A 857 20.56 16.34 16.37
N GLU A 858 21.51 15.43 16.09
CA GLU A 858 21.85 15.01 14.71
C GLU A 858 20.64 14.38 13.97
N LYS A 859 19.70 13.74 14.69
CA LYS A 859 18.45 13.23 14.10
C LYS A 859 17.41 14.33 13.90
N GLU A 860 17.32 15.32 14.78
CA GLU A 860 16.44 16.48 14.62
C GLU A 860 16.84 17.31 13.38
N ASP A 861 18.15 17.55 13.16
CA ASP A 861 18.66 18.20 11.94
C ASP A 861 18.27 17.43 10.66
N ILE A 862 18.38 16.09 10.67
CA ILE A 862 17.97 15.24 9.54
C ILE A 862 16.44 15.29 9.33
N ILE A 863 15.65 15.33 10.41
CA ILE A 863 14.19 15.45 10.34
C ILE A 863 13.80 16.81 9.75
N HIS A 864 14.46 17.91 10.11
CA HIS A 864 14.22 19.22 9.52
C HIS A 864 14.59 19.28 8.02
N GLU A 865 15.69 18.65 7.60
CA GLU A 865 16.03 18.55 6.17
C GLU A 865 14.98 17.73 5.39
N LEU A 866 14.51 16.61 5.95
CA LEU A 866 13.42 15.82 5.34
C LEU A 866 12.09 16.61 5.30
N GLN A 867 11.77 17.39 6.33
CA GLN A 867 10.59 18.26 6.36
C GLN A 867 10.65 19.35 5.27
N ASN A 868 11.82 19.95 5.05
CA ASN A 868 12.04 20.90 3.95
C ASN A 868 11.84 20.22 2.57
N GLN A 869 12.35 19.01 2.39
CA GLN A 869 12.19 18.25 1.15
C GLN A 869 10.73 17.86 0.88
N CYS A 870 10.00 17.41 1.91
CA CYS A 870 8.56 17.14 1.82
C CYS A 870 7.76 18.41 1.48
N SER A 871 8.01 19.53 2.16
CA SER A 871 7.32 20.80 1.90
C SER A 871 7.53 21.28 0.46
N LYS A 872 8.73 21.08 -0.09
CA LYS A 872 9.05 21.43 -1.48
C LYS A 872 8.36 20.52 -2.50
N LEU A 873 8.28 19.22 -2.23
CA LEU A 873 7.52 18.29 -3.07
C LEU A 873 6.01 18.58 -3.05
N GLU A 874 5.49 19.09 -1.93
CA GLU A 874 4.10 19.55 -1.84
C GLU A 874 3.88 20.84 -2.66
N GLU A 875 4.81 21.80 -2.61
CA GLU A 875 4.79 23.01 -3.45
C GLU A 875 4.86 22.68 -4.95
N ASP A 876 5.80 21.83 -5.37
CA ASP A 876 5.93 21.34 -6.76
C ASP A 876 4.65 20.62 -7.24
N TYR A 877 4.00 19.83 -6.37
CA TYR A 877 2.76 19.13 -6.68
C TYR A 877 1.55 20.06 -6.78
N VAL A 878 1.47 21.10 -5.94
CA VAL A 878 0.45 22.15 -6.06
C VAL A 878 0.61 22.92 -7.37
N GLU A 879 1.84 23.32 -7.73
CA GLU A 879 2.10 24.03 -8.99
C GLU A 879 1.76 23.16 -10.22
N TYR A 880 2.08 21.87 -10.19
CA TYR A 880 1.65 20.91 -11.21
C TYR A 880 0.12 20.81 -11.33
N LYS A 881 -0.59 20.75 -10.18
CA LYS A 881 -2.05 20.67 -10.14
C LYS A 881 -2.71 21.94 -10.70
N GLU A 882 -2.18 23.13 -10.41
CA GLU A 882 -2.66 24.38 -10.99
C GLU A 882 -2.42 24.44 -12.51
N LYS A 883 -1.22 24.07 -12.98
CA LYS A 883 -0.90 23.96 -14.42
C LYS A 883 -1.85 22.98 -15.14
N SER A 884 -2.18 21.86 -14.51
CA SER A 884 -3.15 20.89 -15.02
C SER A 884 -4.56 21.49 -15.10
N ALA A 885 -5.04 22.15 -14.03
CA ALA A 885 -6.36 22.78 -13.99
C ALA A 885 -6.52 23.90 -15.06
N ILE A 886 -5.49 24.74 -15.25
CA ILE A 886 -5.46 25.77 -16.30
C ILE A 886 -5.55 25.13 -17.69
N THR A 887 -4.85 24.00 -17.90
CA THR A 887 -4.88 23.26 -19.17
C THR A 887 -6.26 22.65 -19.44
N ILE A 888 -6.90 22.07 -18.41
CA ILE A 888 -8.26 21.51 -18.50
C ILE A 888 -9.27 22.62 -18.86
N ALA A 889 -9.26 23.75 -18.14
CA ALA A 889 -10.16 24.88 -18.42
C ALA A 889 -9.99 25.45 -19.84
N SER A 890 -8.76 25.44 -20.37
CA SER A 890 -8.49 25.83 -21.77
C SER A 890 -9.09 24.83 -22.79
N LEU A 891 -9.00 23.54 -22.50
CA LEU A 891 -9.60 22.49 -23.35
C LEU A 891 -11.14 22.51 -23.28
N GLU A 892 -11.73 22.70 -22.09
CA GLU A 892 -13.17 22.89 -21.90
C GLU A 892 -13.66 24.11 -22.70
N THR A 893 -12.94 25.23 -22.63
CA THR A 893 -13.23 26.43 -23.44
C THR A 893 -13.24 26.09 -24.94
N LYS A 894 -12.17 25.48 -25.46
CA LYS A 894 -12.08 25.03 -26.87
C LYS A 894 -13.23 24.07 -27.26
N ILE A 895 -13.68 23.20 -26.36
CA ILE A 895 -14.82 22.30 -26.60
C ILE A 895 -16.11 23.12 -26.75
N THR A 896 -16.40 24.05 -25.83
CA THR A 896 -17.62 24.87 -25.92
C THR A 896 -17.65 25.78 -27.15
N GLU A 897 -16.50 26.28 -27.62
CA GLU A 897 -16.39 27.03 -28.88
C GLU A 897 -16.74 26.16 -30.10
N ILE A 898 -16.23 24.92 -30.15
CA ILE A 898 -16.52 23.95 -31.20
C ILE A 898 -18.01 23.54 -31.19
N GLU A 899 -18.61 23.36 -30.02
CA GLU A 899 -20.04 23.06 -29.88
C GLU A 899 -20.91 24.23 -30.32
N GLN A 900 -20.58 25.46 -29.93
CA GLN A 900 -21.26 26.67 -30.40
C GLN A 900 -21.14 26.82 -31.92
N SER A 901 -19.96 26.62 -32.50
CA SER A 901 -19.77 26.64 -33.96
C SER A 901 -20.68 25.63 -34.65
N LYS A 902 -20.62 24.35 -34.26
CA LYS A 902 -21.50 23.28 -34.77
C LYS A 902 -22.99 23.64 -34.62
N ALA A 903 -23.40 24.21 -33.49
CA ALA A 903 -24.79 24.65 -33.28
C ALA A 903 -25.21 25.79 -34.23
N THR A 904 -24.29 26.69 -34.62
CA THR A 904 -24.60 27.68 -35.68
C THR A 904 -24.68 27.05 -37.06
N ASP A 905 -23.85 26.06 -37.37
CA ASP A 905 -23.85 25.40 -38.69
C ASP A 905 -25.05 24.48 -38.88
N VAL A 906 -25.49 23.77 -37.83
CA VAL A 906 -26.78 23.07 -37.80
C VAL A 906 -27.93 24.06 -38.02
N LYS A 907 -27.93 25.24 -37.37
CA LYS A 907 -28.95 26.28 -37.61
C LYS A 907 -28.94 26.80 -39.07
N LYS A 908 -27.76 27.00 -39.68
CA LYS A 908 -27.64 27.36 -41.11
C LYS A 908 -28.18 26.26 -42.01
N ALA A 909 -27.88 24.99 -41.72
CA ALA A 909 -28.37 23.84 -42.48
C ALA A 909 -29.90 23.70 -42.39
N MET A 910 -30.48 23.82 -41.19
CA MET A 910 -31.93 23.80 -40.99
C MET A 910 -32.63 24.96 -41.72
N ALA A 911 -32.07 26.18 -41.66
CA ALA A 911 -32.61 27.33 -42.39
C ALA A 911 -32.54 27.15 -43.93
N LYS A 912 -31.51 26.47 -44.43
CA LYS A 912 -31.41 26.10 -45.85
C LYS A 912 -32.45 25.05 -46.25
N VAL A 913 -32.64 24.00 -45.45
CA VAL A 913 -33.65 22.95 -45.69
C VAL A 913 -35.06 23.53 -45.68
N ASP A 914 -35.39 24.40 -44.72
CA ASP A 914 -36.67 25.13 -44.68
C ASP A 914 -36.84 26.06 -45.91
N GLY A 915 -35.78 26.74 -46.32
CA GLY A 915 -35.77 27.57 -47.54
C GLY A 915 -36.03 26.76 -48.83
N ASP A 916 -35.42 25.58 -48.94
CA ASP A 916 -35.58 24.70 -50.11
C ASP A 916 -36.92 23.93 -50.08
N GLN A 917 -37.44 23.54 -48.91
CA GLN A 917 -38.82 23.07 -48.75
C GLN A 917 -39.83 24.16 -49.19
N LYS A 918 -39.63 25.41 -48.78
CA LYS A 918 -40.46 26.56 -49.21
C LYS A 918 -40.34 26.87 -50.69
N ARG A 919 -39.26 26.44 -51.36
CA ARG A 919 -39.10 26.51 -52.82
C ARG A 919 -39.87 25.38 -53.51
N MET A 920 -39.67 24.13 -53.06
CA MET A 920 -40.36 22.94 -53.56
C MET A 920 -41.89 23.07 -53.43
N ILE A 921 -42.39 23.59 -52.30
CA ILE A 921 -43.83 23.86 -52.11
C ILE A 921 -44.35 24.89 -53.13
N LYS A 922 -43.56 25.92 -53.49
CA LYS A 922 -43.96 26.90 -54.52
C LYS A 922 -43.90 26.32 -55.94
N GLU A 923 -43.02 25.36 -56.20
CA GLU A 923 -42.92 24.68 -57.48
C GLU A 923 -44.07 23.68 -57.65
N LEU A 924 -44.35 22.85 -56.64
CA LEU A 924 -45.56 22.01 -56.58
C LEU A 924 -46.85 22.84 -56.70
N GLN A 925 -46.94 24.02 -56.07
CA GLN A 925 -48.08 24.93 -56.23
C GLN A 925 -48.23 25.50 -57.64
N LYS A 926 -47.13 25.72 -58.38
CA LYS A 926 -47.18 26.08 -59.80
C LYS A 926 -47.65 24.90 -60.65
N GLU A 927 -47.08 23.73 -60.42
CA GLU A 927 -47.36 22.50 -61.15
C GLU A 927 -48.82 22.06 -60.98
N VAL A 928 -49.34 22.02 -59.75
CA VAL A 928 -50.77 21.81 -59.47
C VAL A 928 -51.64 22.85 -60.18
N LYS A 929 -51.24 24.13 -60.19
CA LYS A 929 -51.99 25.18 -60.89
C LYS A 929 -51.94 25.03 -62.42
N GLN A 930 -50.85 24.49 -62.96
CA GLN A 930 -50.71 24.19 -64.39
C GLN A 930 -51.53 22.95 -64.77
N LEU A 931 -51.50 21.89 -63.97
CA LEU A 931 -52.36 20.71 -64.12
C LEU A 931 -53.85 21.08 -64.07
N TYR A 932 -54.27 22.02 -63.19
CA TYR A 932 -55.63 22.55 -63.22
C TYR A 932 -55.96 23.33 -64.50
N GLN A 933 -55.01 24.03 -65.11
CA GLN A 933 -55.21 24.69 -66.41
C GLN A 933 -55.27 23.69 -67.56
N GLU A 934 -54.46 22.64 -67.54
CA GLU A 934 -54.46 21.57 -68.54
C GLU A 934 -55.72 20.71 -68.44
N LEU A 935 -56.14 20.32 -67.23
CA LEU A 935 -57.41 19.64 -66.98
C LEU A 935 -58.60 20.46 -67.51
N ASN A 936 -58.61 21.77 -67.25
CA ASN A 936 -59.67 22.65 -67.74
C ASN A 936 -59.64 22.80 -69.28
N LYS A 937 -58.45 22.84 -69.92
CA LYS A 937 -58.33 22.77 -71.39
C LYS A 937 -58.90 21.45 -71.93
N THR A 938 -58.58 20.31 -71.31
CA THR A 938 -59.11 19.00 -71.72
C THR A 938 -60.61 18.86 -71.48
N SER A 939 -61.17 19.49 -70.43
CA SER A 939 -62.63 19.56 -70.25
C SER A 939 -63.26 20.32 -71.43
N ASN A 940 -62.80 21.54 -71.71
CA ASN A 940 -63.32 22.34 -72.83
C ASN A 940 -63.19 21.62 -74.19
N ALA A 941 -62.12 20.84 -74.40
CA ALA A 941 -61.94 20.02 -75.60
C ALA A 941 -62.92 18.83 -75.66
N ASN A 942 -63.16 18.14 -74.53
CA ASN A 942 -64.18 17.10 -74.44
C ASN A 942 -65.60 17.65 -74.60
N ASP A 943 -65.88 18.85 -74.08
CA ASP A 943 -67.17 19.52 -74.25
C ASP A 943 -67.41 19.92 -75.72
N ALA A 944 -66.36 20.38 -76.43
CA ALA A 944 -66.40 20.63 -77.88
C ALA A 944 -66.63 19.34 -78.69
N LEU A 945 -65.92 18.25 -78.37
CA LEU A 945 -66.11 16.94 -78.99
C LEU A 945 -67.52 16.38 -78.71
N ASN A 946 -68.08 16.59 -77.52
CA ASN A 946 -69.46 16.21 -77.21
C ASN A 946 -70.49 17.04 -78.00
N GLU A 947 -70.25 18.34 -78.19
CA GLU A 947 -71.05 19.19 -79.11
C GLU A 947 -70.99 18.69 -80.56
N GLU A 948 -69.83 18.20 -81.02
CA GLU A 948 -69.64 17.67 -82.38
C GLU A 948 -70.28 16.29 -82.56
N ILE A 949 -70.09 15.37 -81.61
CA ILE A 949 -70.78 14.07 -81.56
C ILE A 949 -72.30 14.25 -81.51
N LYS A 950 -72.80 15.29 -80.84
CA LYS A 950 -74.22 15.65 -80.78
C LYS A 950 -74.75 16.16 -82.12
N LYS A 951 -73.98 16.96 -82.86
CA LYS A 951 -74.30 17.38 -84.24
C LYS A 951 -74.32 16.20 -85.21
N LEU A 952 -73.30 15.33 -85.15
CA LEU A 952 -73.22 14.11 -85.97
C LEU A 952 -74.36 13.12 -85.68
N LYS A 953 -74.89 13.09 -84.45
CA LYS A 953 -76.07 12.28 -84.08
C LYS A 953 -77.43 12.88 -84.48
N GLN A 954 -77.51 14.11 -84.98
CA GLN A 954 -78.79 14.72 -85.40
C GLN A 954 -79.05 14.67 -86.93
N ASN A 955 -78.01 14.63 -87.77
CA ASN A 955 -78.16 14.72 -89.23
C ASN A 955 -77.96 13.36 -89.94
N GLY A 956 -78.85 12.40 -89.66
CA GLY A 956 -78.65 10.99 -90.06
C GLY A 956 -79.84 10.23 -90.64
N SER A 957 -80.91 10.87 -91.13
CA SER A 957 -82.04 10.16 -91.77
C SER A 957 -82.98 11.04 -92.63
N SER A 958 -82.74 11.14 -93.94
CA SER A 958 -83.74 11.21 -95.03
C SER A 958 -83.05 11.41 -96.39
N GLY A 959 -83.57 10.83 -97.47
CA GLY A 959 -83.13 11.10 -98.86
C GLY A 959 -83.59 12.46 -99.39
N GLU A 960 -83.50 12.78 -100.69
CA GLU A 960 -83.03 12.01 -101.85
C GLU A 960 -82.87 12.97 -103.07
N ASN A 961 -82.05 12.63 -104.07
CA ASN A 961 -82.18 12.99 -105.50
C ASN A 961 -82.30 14.48 -105.99
N SER A 962 -81.21 14.95 -106.62
CA SER A 962 -81.17 15.43 -108.03
C SER A 962 -81.40 16.90 -108.44
N ILE A 963 -80.72 17.28 -109.56
CA ILE A 963 -81.05 18.35 -110.55
C ILE A 963 -80.76 19.83 -110.13
N THR A 964 -80.08 20.73 -110.89
CA THR A 964 -79.21 20.69 -112.11
C THR A 964 -78.45 22.02 -112.34
N LYS A 965 -77.33 21.98 -113.11
CA LYS A 965 -76.81 23.00 -114.08
C LYS A 965 -76.43 24.43 -113.58
N LEU A 966 -75.18 24.90 -113.74
CA LEU A 966 -74.54 25.53 -114.93
C LEU A 966 -75.15 26.93 -115.29
N THR A 967 -74.40 28.00 -115.62
CA THR A 967 -73.13 28.09 -116.39
C THR A 967 -72.41 29.46 -116.22
N ALA A 968 -71.08 29.51 -116.46
CA ALA A 968 -70.30 30.68 -116.98
C ALA A 968 -70.15 31.96 -116.11
N SER A 969 -69.08 32.78 -116.21
CA SER A 969 -67.81 32.73 -116.99
C SER A 969 -66.74 33.70 -116.41
N ASN A 970 -65.49 33.57 -116.89
CA ASN A 970 -64.40 34.59 -116.86
C ASN A 970 -63.75 34.90 -115.48
N LEU A 971 -62.44 35.21 -115.36
CA LEU A 971 -61.32 35.32 -116.32
C LEU A 971 -59.94 35.16 -115.58
N ASN A 972 -58.98 34.49 -116.23
CA ASN A 972 -57.51 34.68 -116.19
C ASN A 972 -56.63 34.59 -114.90
N ASN A 973 -55.54 33.81 -115.06
CA ASN A 973 -54.17 33.94 -114.51
C ASN A 973 -53.95 33.77 -112.99
N GLU A 974 -52.84 33.19 -112.49
CA GLU A 974 -51.70 32.40 -113.04
C GLU A 974 -50.97 31.70 -111.85
N ILE A 975 -50.28 30.56 -112.08
CA ILE A 975 -48.95 30.14 -111.53
C ILE A 975 -48.69 30.39 -110.01
N GLU A 976 -48.34 29.46 -109.09
CA GLU A 976 -47.90 28.03 -109.01
C GLU A 976 -48.17 27.57 -107.55
N GLY A 977 -48.26 26.29 -107.15
CA GLY A 977 -48.24 25.02 -107.89
C GLY A 977 -48.63 23.82 -106.99
N GLU A 978 -49.42 22.90 -107.56
CA GLU A 978 -49.75 21.51 -107.19
C GLU A 978 -49.90 21.06 -105.70
N GLU A 979 -51.16 20.76 -105.33
CA GLU A 979 -51.53 19.82 -104.25
C GLU A 979 -51.75 18.39 -104.79
N ASN A 980 -51.31 17.41 -104.00
CA ASN A 980 -51.94 16.10 -103.69
C ASN A 980 -52.26 15.01 -104.75
N ASP A 981 -52.23 13.78 -104.22
CA ASP A 981 -52.82 12.51 -104.69
C ASP A 981 -52.40 11.92 -106.06
N ASN A 982 -51.79 10.73 -106.08
CA ASN A 982 -52.53 9.52 -105.64
C ASN A 982 -51.66 8.39 -105.06
N VAL A 983 -52.10 7.87 -103.91
CA VAL A 983 -52.06 6.46 -103.46
C VAL A 983 -50.70 5.72 -103.51
N THR A 984 -49.97 5.77 -102.40
CA THR A 984 -49.04 4.68 -101.99
C THR A 984 -49.28 4.21 -100.56
N LYS A 985 -49.05 2.91 -100.33
CA LYS A 985 -49.32 2.19 -99.07
C LYS A 985 -48.40 2.60 -97.91
N LYS A 986 -48.87 2.25 -96.70
CA LYS A 986 -48.19 2.22 -95.37
C LYS A 986 -48.13 3.54 -94.60
N THR A 987 -48.85 3.55 -93.48
CA THR A 987 -48.68 4.46 -92.35
C THR A 987 -48.83 3.65 -91.05
N PHE A 988 -47.75 3.04 -90.57
CA PHE A 988 -47.74 2.27 -89.31
C PHE A 988 -46.45 2.45 -88.49
N ASP A 989 -45.62 3.44 -88.83
CA ASP A 989 -44.24 3.58 -88.32
C ASP A 989 -43.94 4.99 -87.71
N ILE A 990 -44.97 5.82 -87.47
CA ILE A 990 -44.79 7.25 -87.09
C ILE A 990 -45.02 7.52 -85.59
N ILE A 991 -45.87 6.75 -84.91
CA ILE A 991 -46.26 7.05 -83.52
C ILE A 991 -45.14 6.69 -82.53
N ASP A 992 -44.55 5.50 -82.65
CA ASP A 992 -43.51 5.00 -81.74
C ASP A 992 -42.22 5.85 -81.77
N TYR A 993 -41.93 6.52 -82.89
CA TYR A 993 -40.69 7.31 -83.03
C TYR A 993 -40.72 8.61 -82.20
N GLU A 994 -41.89 9.20 -82.01
CA GLU A 994 -42.08 10.42 -81.21
C GLU A 994 -41.95 10.09 -79.70
N GLU A 995 -42.61 9.03 -79.23
CA GLU A 995 -42.45 8.56 -77.84
C GLU A 995 -41.01 8.08 -77.56
N LEU A 996 -40.36 7.39 -78.50
CA LEU A 996 -38.97 6.97 -78.35
C LEU A 996 -38.00 8.16 -78.27
N ASN A 997 -38.26 9.26 -79.00
CA ASN A 997 -37.52 10.52 -78.84
C ASN A 997 -37.78 11.16 -77.48
N VAL A 998 -39.03 11.23 -77.02
CA VAL A 998 -39.37 11.77 -75.68
C VAL A 998 -38.76 10.93 -74.56
N LEU A 999 -38.68 9.61 -74.69
CA LEU A 999 -37.94 8.75 -73.75
C LEU A 999 -36.43 9.00 -73.82
N ARG A 1000 -35.84 9.13 -75.02
CA ARG A 1000 -34.41 9.45 -75.17
C ARG A 1000 -34.05 10.80 -74.56
N GLU A 1001 -34.88 11.82 -74.75
CA GLU A 1001 -34.67 13.15 -74.15
C GLU A 1001 -34.81 13.11 -72.61
N LYS A 1002 -35.79 12.37 -72.08
CA LYS A 1002 -35.90 12.11 -70.63
C LYS A 1002 -34.67 11.38 -70.09
N VAL A 1003 -34.17 10.34 -70.77
CA VAL A 1003 -32.96 9.61 -70.38
C VAL A 1003 -31.74 10.52 -70.40
N LEU A 1004 -31.56 11.37 -71.43
CA LEU A 1004 -30.49 12.37 -71.47
C LEU A 1004 -30.59 13.36 -70.29
N ASN A 1005 -31.80 13.81 -69.96
CA ASN A 1005 -32.06 14.74 -68.86
C ASN A 1005 -31.76 14.09 -67.49
N TYR A 1006 -32.08 12.81 -67.31
CA TYR A 1006 -31.68 12.05 -66.12
C TYR A 1006 -30.17 11.78 -66.07
N GLN A 1007 -29.51 11.48 -67.19
CA GLN A 1007 -28.05 11.35 -67.25
C GLN A 1007 -27.34 12.67 -66.92
N SER A 1008 -27.82 13.81 -67.43
CA SER A 1008 -27.30 15.13 -67.06
C SER A 1008 -27.44 15.39 -65.55
N LYS A 1009 -28.59 15.09 -64.96
CA LYS A 1009 -28.83 15.25 -63.52
C LYS A 1009 -28.00 14.31 -62.65
N LEU A 1010 -27.72 13.10 -63.13
CA LEU A 1010 -26.78 12.17 -62.50
C LEU A 1010 -25.36 12.74 -62.56
N PHE A 1011 -24.92 13.23 -63.71
CA PHE A 1011 -23.60 13.86 -63.87
C PHE A 1011 -23.43 15.11 -62.99
N ASP A 1012 -24.46 15.97 -62.91
CA ASP A 1012 -24.48 17.14 -62.00
C ASP A 1012 -24.40 16.72 -60.51
N LEU A 1013 -25.04 15.60 -60.14
CA LEU A 1013 -24.98 15.02 -58.80
C LEU A 1013 -23.62 14.39 -58.48
N GLU A 1014 -23.03 13.66 -59.43
CA GLU A 1014 -21.70 13.05 -59.33
C GLU A 1014 -20.61 14.13 -59.23
N GLU A 1015 -20.66 15.16 -60.07
CA GLU A 1015 -19.71 16.28 -60.01
C GLU A 1015 -19.85 17.06 -58.70
N LYS A 1016 -21.07 17.22 -58.18
CA LYS A 1016 -21.32 17.81 -56.86
C LYS A 1016 -20.77 16.93 -55.73
N TYR A 1017 -21.00 15.61 -55.75
CA TYR A 1017 -20.42 14.67 -54.77
C TYR A 1017 -18.89 14.65 -54.85
N ALA A 1018 -18.30 14.73 -56.04
CA ALA A 1018 -16.84 14.82 -56.24
C ALA A 1018 -16.28 16.13 -55.67
N LYS A 1019 -16.98 17.26 -55.85
CA LYS A 1019 -16.62 18.55 -55.24
C LYS A 1019 -16.76 18.53 -53.71
N GLU A 1020 -17.83 17.95 -53.18
CA GLU A 1020 -18.11 17.89 -51.74
C GLU A 1020 -17.16 16.94 -50.99
N THR A 1021 -16.83 15.78 -51.58
CA THR A 1021 -15.78 14.88 -51.07
C THR A 1021 -14.38 15.47 -51.21
N SER A 1022 -14.08 16.21 -52.29
CA SER A 1022 -12.80 16.92 -52.42
C SER A 1022 -12.66 18.04 -51.37
N ALA A 1023 -13.74 18.79 -51.11
CA ALA A 1023 -13.78 19.79 -50.05
C ALA A 1023 -13.56 19.17 -48.66
N LEU A 1024 -14.22 18.05 -48.34
CA LEU A 1024 -13.97 17.28 -47.12
C LEU A 1024 -12.53 16.76 -47.01
N LYS A 1025 -11.91 16.35 -48.13
CA LYS A 1025 -10.52 15.88 -48.16
C LYS A 1025 -9.53 17.02 -47.90
N GLU A 1026 -9.81 18.22 -48.42
CA GLU A 1026 -9.11 19.46 -48.09
C GLU A 1026 -9.34 19.89 -46.62
N GLU A 1027 -10.57 19.73 -46.10
CA GLU A 1027 -10.94 20.01 -44.69
C GLU A 1027 -10.15 19.14 -43.71
N ILE A 1028 -10.08 17.83 -43.98
CA ILE A 1028 -9.30 16.86 -43.20
C ILE A 1028 -7.81 17.17 -43.29
N LYS A 1029 -7.31 17.50 -44.49
CA LYS A 1029 -5.91 17.88 -44.70
C LYS A 1029 -5.53 19.16 -43.95
N ARG A 1030 -6.41 20.17 -43.93
CA ARG A 1030 -6.23 21.39 -43.12
C ARG A 1030 -6.26 21.09 -41.62
N ASN A 1031 -7.24 20.34 -41.13
CA ASN A 1031 -7.31 19.98 -39.70
C ASN A 1031 -6.10 19.16 -39.21
N ASN A 1032 -5.55 18.27 -40.05
CA ASN A 1032 -4.32 17.54 -39.74
C ASN A 1032 -3.08 18.44 -39.75
N LEU A 1033 -3.01 19.45 -40.63
CA LEU A 1033 -1.94 20.46 -40.63
C LEU A 1033 -2.02 21.37 -39.40
N THR A 1034 -3.21 21.80 -38.97
CA THR A 1034 -3.38 22.62 -37.76
C THR A 1034 -2.95 21.85 -36.50
N LYS A 1035 -3.32 20.57 -36.38
CA LYS A 1035 -2.85 19.69 -35.28
C LYS A 1035 -1.33 19.50 -35.27
N SER A 1036 -0.67 19.55 -36.43
CA SER A 1036 0.79 19.47 -36.52
C SER A 1036 1.51 20.69 -35.92
N PHE A 1037 0.84 21.85 -35.84
CA PHE A 1037 1.46 23.09 -35.33
C PHE A 1037 1.27 23.28 -33.81
N GLU A 1038 0.13 22.89 -33.22
CA GLU A 1038 -0.04 22.95 -31.76
C GLU A 1038 0.81 21.89 -31.03
N ASN A 1039 0.96 20.69 -31.61
CA ASN A 1039 1.68 19.59 -30.95
C ASN A 1039 3.21 19.81 -30.84
N ASN A 1040 3.83 20.56 -31.76
CA ASN A 1040 5.28 20.79 -31.75
C ASN A 1040 5.76 21.66 -30.57
N THR A 1041 4.87 22.43 -29.93
CA THR A 1041 5.22 23.25 -28.76
C THR A 1041 5.17 22.43 -27.47
N LEU A 1042 4.33 21.38 -27.41
CA LEU A 1042 4.19 20.51 -26.23
C LEU A 1042 5.21 19.36 -26.23
N ALA A 1043 5.59 18.84 -27.41
CA ALA A 1043 6.54 17.73 -27.55
C ALA A 1043 7.94 18.05 -26.96
N ASN A 1044 8.40 19.30 -27.07
CA ASN A 1044 9.69 19.73 -26.51
C ASN A 1044 9.72 19.85 -24.97
N ALA A 1045 8.59 19.67 -24.28
CA ALA A 1045 8.48 19.84 -22.82
C ALA A 1045 8.43 18.52 -22.03
N LEU A 1046 8.31 17.37 -22.71
CA LEU A 1046 8.05 16.06 -22.08
C LEU A 1046 8.91 14.91 -22.63
N GLU A 1047 10.10 15.19 -23.16
CA GLU A 1047 11.03 14.14 -23.66
C GLU A 1047 11.80 13.43 -22.52
N ILE A 1048 11.08 12.86 -21.54
CA ILE A 1048 11.63 11.87 -20.60
C ILE A 1048 10.71 10.65 -20.51
N LYS A 1049 11.14 9.59 -21.21
CA LYS A 1049 10.72 8.18 -21.13
C LYS A 1049 9.33 7.77 -21.67
N SER A 1050 9.40 6.68 -22.46
CA SER A 1050 8.40 5.63 -22.70
C SER A 1050 7.50 5.73 -23.95
N ILE A 1051 7.78 4.87 -24.94
CA ILE A 1051 6.91 4.54 -26.08
C ILE A 1051 7.03 3.04 -26.41
N ASN A 1052 5.90 2.37 -26.54
CA ASN A 1052 5.60 1.25 -27.46
C ASN A 1052 4.05 1.29 -27.62
N HIS A 1053 3.45 1.42 -28.82
CA HIS A 1053 3.34 0.45 -29.94
C HIS A 1053 2.41 -0.74 -29.62
N SER A 1054 1.60 -1.30 -30.53
CA SER A 1054 1.38 -1.10 -32.00
C SER A 1054 -0.15 -1.03 -32.29
N THR A 1055 -0.81 -1.13 -33.46
CA THR A 1055 -0.63 -1.53 -34.90
C THR A 1055 -1.60 -0.66 -35.77
N THR A 1056 -1.78 -0.68 -37.11
CA THR A 1056 -1.08 -0.96 -38.40
C THR A 1056 -1.83 -0.11 -39.49
N ASN A 1057 -2.03 -0.34 -40.82
CA ASN A 1057 -1.73 -1.37 -41.84
C ASN A 1057 -1.92 -0.81 -43.29
N LYS A 1058 -1.71 -1.64 -44.33
CA LYS A 1058 -2.07 -1.57 -45.80
C LYS A 1058 -2.37 -0.19 -46.46
N LEU A 1059 -1.74 0.19 -47.59
CA LEU A 1059 -1.92 -0.44 -48.93
C LEU A 1059 -0.84 -0.04 -49.99
N HIS A 1060 -0.37 -1.04 -50.76
CA HIS A 1060 0.01 -1.06 -52.20
C HIS A 1060 1.27 -0.36 -52.83
N ASN A 1061 2.19 -1.22 -53.28
CA ASN A 1061 2.87 -1.30 -54.61
C ASN A 1061 4.08 -0.45 -55.07
N GLN A 1062 5.04 -1.20 -55.69
CA GLN A 1062 6.09 -0.82 -56.67
C GLN A 1062 7.11 0.27 -56.24
N LEU A 1063 8.35 -0.07 -55.86
CA LEU A 1063 9.44 -0.41 -56.81
C LEU A 1063 10.69 -1.06 -56.11
N THR A 1064 11.43 -1.88 -56.87
CA THR A 1064 12.87 -2.27 -56.73
C THR A 1064 13.60 -2.24 -55.36
N THR A 1065 13.94 -3.45 -54.88
CA THR A 1065 15.25 -3.80 -54.26
C THR A 1065 15.93 -2.79 -53.31
N ALA A 1066 15.43 -2.70 -52.09
CA ALA A 1066 16.22 -2.39 -50.89
C ALA A 1066 15.63 -3.18 -49.71
N GLU A 1067 16.48 -3.82 -48.90
CA GLU A 1067 16.04 -4.76 -47.86
C GLU A 1067 15.64 -4.09 -46.54
N ASN A 1068 14.90 -4.82 -45.70
CA ASN A 1068 14.32 -4.32 -44.46
C ASN A 1068 15.37 -3.98 -43.37
N TYR A 1069 15.83 -2.73 -43.35
CA TYR A 1069 16.57 -2.16 -42.21
C TYR A 1069 15.63 -1.50 -41.20
N THR A 1070 14.69 -2.27 -40.64
CA THR A 1070 14.15 -1.95 -39.32
C THR A 1070 15.21 -2.27 -38.28
N PHE A 1071 15.69 -1.23 -37.60
CA PHE A 1071 16.62 -1.32 -36.49
C PHE A 1071 16.03 -2.17 -35.35
N ALA A 1072 16.92 -2.73 -34.53
CA ALA A 1072 16.68 -3.67 -33.43
C ALA A 1072 15.37 -3.46 -32.65
N GLU A 1073 14.71 -4.57 -32.25
CA GLU A 1073 13.51 -4.51 -31.39
C GLU A 1073 13.81 -3.79 -30.06
N PRO A 1074 12.82 -3.21 -29.33
CA PRO A 1074 13.10 -2.35 -28.17
C PRO A 1074 14.05 -2.97 -27.12
N THR A 1075 13.90 -4.26 -26.83
CA THR A 1075 14.79 -5.02 -25.92
C THR A 1075 16.18 -5.25 -26.52
N GLU A 1076 16.26 -5.58 -27.82
CA GLU A 1076 17.52 -5.68 -28.56
C GLU A 1076 18.24 -4.32 -28.64
N ALA A 1077 17.50 -3.21 -28.75
CA ALA A 1077 18.03 -1.86 -28.83
C ALA A 1077 18.61 -1.38 -27.49
N GLU A 1078 17.99 -1.74 -26.36
CA GLU A 1078 18.57 -1.50 -25.03
C GLU A 1078 19.79 -2.39 -24.76
N TYR A 1079 19.74 -3.66 -25.17
CA TYR A 1079 20.90 -4.56 -25.14
C TYR A 1079 22.07 -4.03 -26.00
N LEU A 1080 21.78 -3.58 -27.22
CA LEU A 1080 22.73 -2.97 -28.15
C LEU A 1080 23.27 -1.65 -27.61
N ARG A 1081 22.46 -0.81 -26.93
CA ARG A 1081 22.93 0.40 -26.24
C ARG A 1081 23.94 0.08 -25.15
N ASN A 1082 23.67 -0.91 -24.30
CA ASN A 1082 24.56 -1.32 -23.23
C ASN A 1082 25.86 -1.92 -23.78
N ILE A 1083 25.77 -2.74 -24.83
CA ILE A 1083 26.93 -3.30 -25.54
C ILE A 1083 27.74 -2.24 -26.29
N LEU A 1084 27.10 -1.25 -26.94
CA LEU A 1084 27.78 -0.13 -27.59
C LEU A 1084 28.51 0.76 -26.59
N TYR A 1085 27.86 1.09 -25.46
CA TYR A 1085 28.50 1.83 -24.38
C TYR A 1085 29.77 1.11 -23.91
N ARG A 1086 29.66 -0.20 -23.65
CA ARG A 1086 30.80 -1.04 -23.24
C ARG A 1086 31.90 -1.11 -24.30
N TYR A 1087 31.51 -1.33 -25.57
CA TYR A 1087 32.42 -1.38 -26.72
C TYR A 1087 33.13 -0.04 -27.01
N MET A 1088 32.51 1.09 -26.65
CA MET A 1088 33.11 2.41 -26.82
C MET A 1088 33.97 2.83 -25.61
N HIS A 1089 33.58 2.44 -24.39
CA HIS A 1089 34.24 2.85 -23.15
C HIS A 1089 35.41 1.93 -22.76
N GLU A 1090 35.22 0.60 -22.79
CA GLU A 1090 36.23 -0.40 -22.42
C GLU A 1090 37.07 -0.86 -23.64
N ARG A 1091 37.04 -0.12 -24.76
CA ARG A 1091 37.55 -0.59 -26.07
C ARG A 1091 39.00 -1.06 -26.04
N GLU A 1092 39.83 -0.32 -25.31
CA GLU A 1092 41.29 -0.54 -25.24
C GLU A 1092 41.69 -1.54 -24.14
N THR A 1093 40.76 -1.90 -23.24
CA THR A 1093 41.02 -2.76 -22.07
C THR A 1093 40.40 -4.17 -22.18
N LEU A 1094 39.39 -4.36 -23.02
CA LEU A 1094 38.66 -5.64 -23.19
C LEU A 1094 39.44 -6.78 -23.87
N GLY A 1095 40.60 -6.50 -24.48
CA GLY A 1095 41.37 -7.49 -25.24
C GLY A 1095 40.51 -8.18 -26.30
N ARG A 1096 40.54 -9.53 -26.37
CA ARG A 1096 39.72 -10.30 -27.33
C ARG A 1096 38.22 -10.11 -27.15
N GLY A 1097 37.75 -9.67 -25.97
CA GLY A 1097 36.34 -9.37 -25.72
C GLY A 1097 35.79 -8.31 -26.67
N ILE A 1098 36.64 -7.42 -27.20
CA ILE A 1098 36.20 -6.36 -28.09
C ILE A 1098 35.78 -6.87 -29.48
N VAL A 1099 36.42 -7.93 -29.98
CA VAL A 1099 36.04 -8.59 -31.24
C VAL A 1099 34.72 -9.33 -31.07
N THR A 1100 34.48 -9.95 -29.90
CA THR A 1100 33.19 -10.57 -29.55
C THR A 1100 32.08 -9.52 -29.50
N LEU A 1101 32.31 -8.37 -28.86
CA LEU A 1101 31.34 -7.28 -28.80
C LEU A 1101 31.08 -6.67 -30.18
N ALA A 1102 32.11 -6.48 -31.02
CA ALA A 1102 31.93 -6.07 -32.42
C ALA A 1102 31.03 -7.05 -33.21
N LYS A 1103 31.19 -8.36 -32.97
CA LYS A 1103 30.36 -9.41 -33.60
C LYS A 1103 28.91 -9.37 -33.12
N VAL A 1104 28.67 -9.11 -31.83
CA VAL A 1104 27.29 -8.96 -31.30
C VAL A 1104 26.65 -7.68 -31.84
N ILE A 1105 27.38 -6.55 -31.84
CA ILE A 1105 26.94 -5.28 -32.44
C ILE A 1105 26.53 -5.49 -33.90
N GLY A 1106 27.41 -6.08 -34.72
CA GLY A 1106 27.12 -6.32 -36.13
C GLY A 1106 25.93 -7.26 -36.36
N THR A 1107 25.69 -8.22 -35.46
CA THR A 1107 24.55 -9.14 -35.55
C THR A 1107 23.24 -8.41 -35.24
N VAL A 1108 23.16 -7.68 -34.12
CA VAL A 1108 21.94 -6.96 -33.71
C VAL A 1108 21.67 -5.73 -34.60
N ALA A 1109 22.71 -5.09 -35.12
CA ALA A 1109 22.61 -4.03 -36.13
C ALA A 1109 22.45 -4.55 -37.57
N LYS A 1110 22.31 -5.88 -37.77
CA LYS A 1110 22.01 -6.55 -39.05
C LYS A 1110 22.99 -6.19 -40.18
N PHE A 1111 24.29 -6.09 -39.88
CA PHE A 1111 25.34 -5.87 -40.88
C PHE A 1111 25.35 -7.01 -41.91
N THR A 1112 25.59 -6.70 -43.19
CA THR A 1112 25.80 -7.74 -44.21
C THR A 1112 27.03 -8.59 -43.86
N PRO A 1113 27.14 -9.84 -44.36
CA PRO A 1113 28.30 -10.69 -44.07
C PRO A 1113 29.64 -10.01 -44.41
N GLU A 1114 29.68 -9.25 -45.50
CA GLU A 1114 30.84 -8.47 -45.95
C GLU A 1114 31.17 -7.30 -45.00
N GLN A 1115 30.15 -6.59 -44.49
CA GLN A 1115 30.31 -5.52 -43.51
C GLN A 1115 30.78 -6.08 -42.15
N MET A 1116 30.20 -7.19 -41.71
CA MET A 1116 30.61 -7.94 -40.52
C MET A 1116 32.08 -8.35 -40.62
N GLU A 1117 32.47 -9.02 -41.71
CA GLU A 1117 33.85 -9.47 -41.92
C GLU A 1117 34.83 -8.30 -42.01
N ALA A 1118 34.46 -7.20 -42.68
CA ALA A 1118 35.29 -5.99 -42.76
C ALA A 1118 35.45 -5.27 -41.42
N VAL A 1119 34.48 -5.36 -40.50
CA VAL A 1119 34.55 -4.80 -39.14
C VAL A 1119 35.37 -5.70 -38.23
N LEU A 1120 35.14 -7.02 -38.25
CA LEU A 1120 35.91 -7.97 -37.44
C LEU A 1120 37.40 -7.97 -37.81
N ASN A 1121 37.74 -8.03 -39.11
CA ASN A 1121 39.13 -7.93 -39.56
C ASN A 1121 39.80 -6.63 -39.11
N LYS A 1122 39.09 -5.49 -39.12
CA LYS A 1122 39.63 -4.21 -38.65
C LYS A 1122 39.85 -4.19 -37.14
N GLU A 1123 39.00 -4.84 -36.35
CA GLU A 1123 39.15 -4.88 -34.90
C GLU A 1123 40.23 -5.89 -34.46
N GLU A 1124 40.34 -7.03 -35.14
CA GLU A 1124 41.45 -7.98 -34.95
C GLU A 1124 42.80 -7.33 -35.33
N GLN A 1125 42.87 -6.57 -36.42
CA GLN A 1125 44.07 -5.80 -36.79
C GLN A 1125 44.43 -4.72 -35.75
N ARG A 1126 43.45 -4.02 -35.16
CA ARG A 1126 43.69 -3.07 -34.05
C ARG A 1126 44.20 -3.76 -32.79
N HIS A 1127 43.56 -4.85 -32.40
CA HIS A 1127 43.97 -5.67 -31.26
C HIS A 1127 45.40 -6.22 -31.42
N LEU A 1128 45.77 -6.68 -32.62
CA LEU A 1128 47.15 -7.08 -32.96
C LEU A 1128 48.12 -5.88 -32.89
N SER A 1129 47.73 -4.71 -33.39
CA SER A 1129 48.52 -3.48 -33.31
C SER A 1129 48.78 -3.03 -31.87
N TRP A 1130 47.81 -3.14 -30.96
CA TRP A 1130 47.98 -2.85 -29.54
C TRP A 1130 48.90 -3.86 -28.82
N ILE A 1131 48.85 -5.14 -29.19
CA ILE A 1131 49.80 -6.15 -28.71
C ILE A 1131 51.23 -5.86 -29.19
N GLN A 1132 51.41 -5.36 -30.42
CA GLN A 1132 52.73 -4.91 -30.88
C GLN A 1132 53.17 -3.59 -30.22
N GLY A 1133 52.26 -2.65 -29.96
CA GLY A 1133 52.54 -1.40 -29.26
C GLY A 1133 53.02 -1.59 -27.82
N THR A 1134 52.39 -2.48 -27.07
CA THR A 1134 52.81 -2.84 -25.70
C THR A 1134 54.17 -3.55 -25.67
N LEU A 1135 54.51 -4.33 -26.71
CA LEU A 1135 55.86 -4.90 -26.86
C LEU A 1135 56.93 -3.88 -27.26
N LEU A 1136 56.56 -2.77 -27.91
CA LEU A 1136 57.51 -1.74 -28.34
C LEU A 1136 57.78 -0.69 -27.26
N SER A 1137 56.77 -0.25 -26.49
CA SER A 1137 56.97 0.72 -25.39
C SER A 1137 57.92 0.24 -24.27
N GLY A 1138 58.23 -1.05 -24.18
CA GLY A 1138 59.23 -1.60 -23.25
C GLY A 1138 60.69 -1.38 -23.66
N SER A 1139 60.97 -0.67 -24.76
CA SER A 1139 62.28 -0.73 -25.45
C SER A 1139 63.03 0.61 -25.66
N SER A 1140 62.54 1.74 -25.10
CA SER A 1140 63.24 3.02 -25.19
C SER A 1140 62.96 3.98 -24.03
N LEU A 1141 63.81 3.97 -22.99
CA LEU A 1141 64.22 5.15 -22.20
C LEU A 1141 65.33 4.79 -21.18
N THR A 1142 66.53 4.49 -21.70
CA THR A 1142 67.78 4.70 -20.95
C THR A 1142 68.52 5.87 -21.60
N GLN A 1143 69.02 6.80 -20.78
CA GLN A 1143 69.31 8.19 -21.15
C GLN A 1143 68.02 8.99 -21.38
N LYS A 1144 67.84 10.19 -20.82
CA LYS A 1144 68.84 11.09 -20.22
C LYS A 1144 68.28 11.89 -19.05
#